data_AF-A0A482D4R1-F1
#
_entry.id   AF-A0A482D4R1-F1
#
_cell.length_a   1.000
_cell.length_b   1.000
_cell.length_c   1.000
_cell.angle_alpha   90.00
_cell.angle_beta   90.00
_cell.angle_gamma   90.00
#
_symmetry.space_group_name_H-M   'P 1'
#
loop_
_entity.id
_entity.type
_entity.pdbx_description
1 polymer ?
#
loop_
_entity_poly.entity_id
_entity_poly.type
_entity_poly.pdbx_seq_one_letter_code
_entity_poly.pdbx_strand_id
1 'polypeptide(L)'
;MVTRAIKLKLDPTKNQYKLLNEMFWKWASLANRFSQKGASKETLAPKDGTQKIQFNATQLNQIKKDVDDLRGAMEKQGKQKERLLIQIQERLLTISEILRDDSKKEKDPHRPQNFRPFGWRRFHTSAYWSSEASKLTRQVDRVRRTIERIKAGKINFKPKRIGLWSSTYKINFLKKKINISPLKSKSFELDLITEPQQKIIGKEGGKSVANSKKYLDDSIKSLLIFAIKSRLFGLNNKDKPLFENIITPNLVRYHKKGQEQENFKKEVIKKFENKLKKEISQKQKEIIFSQIERQYENRDATFSEDYLRAISEFSEIFNQRKKERAKELLNSFNEKIRQLKKEVNGNISEEDLKILEVEAEKAYNYENGFIEWEYSEQFLGVLEKIARAVLISDNYFDLKKYPILIRKPTNKSKKITNLKPEEWDYYIQFGYGLINSPMKIETKNFMGIDRGLTHLLAYSIFDRDSEKFTINQLELNPIKGWKWKLRKVKRSLQHLERRMRAQKGVKLPENQMKKRLKSIEPKIESYYHNLSRKIVNLAKANNASIVVESLEGGGLKQHGRKKNSRHRALNYALSLFDYGKIASLIKYKSDLEGVPMYEVLPAYTSQQCAKCVLKKGSFVEPEIIGYIEEIGFKENLLTLLFEDTGLSSVQVLKKSKNKMTLSARDKEGKMVDLVLKYNFKGLVISQEKKKEEIVEFPIKEIDGKFAVLDSAYKRGKERISKKGNQKLVYTGNKKVGYCSVHGQVDADLNASRVIALCKYLGINEPIVFGEQRKSFK
;
A
#
# COMPACT_ATOMS: atom_id res chain seq x y z
N MET A 1 -3.90 -11.75 7.82
CA MET A 1 -3.78 -12.79 6.78
C MET A 1 -3.33 -12.21 5.43
N VAL A 2 -2.18 -12.65 4.93
CA VAL A 2 -1.73 -12.34 3.57
C VAL A 2 -2.62 -13.10 2.57
N THR A 3 -3.31 -12.36 1.70
CA THR A 3 -4.16 -12.95 0.65
C THR A 3 -3.40 -13.01 -0.67
N ARG A 4 -3.38 -14.20 -1.29
CA ARG A 4 -2.85 -14.44 -2.63
C ARG A 4 -3.98 -14.59 -3.63
N ALA A 5 -3.68 -14.37 -4.90
CA ALA A 5 -4.60 -14.68 -5.99
C ALA A 5 -3.86 -15.39 -7.12
N ILE A 6 -4.39 -16.52 -7.55
CA ILE A 6 -3.95 -17.22 -8.75
C ILE A 6 -4.96 -16.97 -9.87
N LYS A 7 -4.45 -16.73 -11.07
CA LYS A 7 -5.27 -16.42 -12.25
C LYS A 7 -4.88 -17.35 -13.39
N LEU A 8 -5.76 -18.30 -13.70
CA LEU A 8 -5.57 -19.27 -14.77
C LEU A 8 -6.30 -18.78 -16.03
N LYS A 9 -5.65 -18.90 -17.19
CA LYS A 9 -6.26 -18.55 -18.48
C LYS A 9 -7.10 -19.74 -18.96
N LEU A 10 -8.26 -19.43 -19.52
CA LEU A 10 -9.13 -20.41 -20.17
C LEU A 10 -8.84 -20.41 -21.66
N ASP A 11 -8.99 -21.56 -22.32
CA ASP A 11 -8.86 -21.71 -23.76
C ASP A 11 -10.18 -22.22 -24.38
N PRO A 12 -11.16 -21.32 -24.61
CA PRO A 12 -12.48 -21.72 -25.10
C PRO A 12 -12.47 -22.03 -26.60
N THR A 13 -13.25 -23.04 -27.00
CA THR A 13 -13.65 -23.25 -28.40
C THR A 13 -14.62 -22.15 -28.88
N LYS A 14 -14.83 -22.06 -30.20
CA LYS A 14 -15.76 -21.08 -30.82
C LYS A 14 -17.17 -21.11 -30.21
N ASN A 15 -17.69 -22.31 -29.89
CA ASN A 15 -19.00 -22.46 -29.27
C ASN A 15 -18.99 -22.03 -27.80
N GLN A 16 -17.92 -22.34 -27.06
CA GLN A 16 -17.76 -21.95 -25.66
C GLN A 16 -17.61 -20.42 -25.50
N TYR A 17 -16.99 -19.73 -26.47
CA TYR A 17 -16.95 -18.26 -26.49
C TYR A 17 -18.34 -17.63 -26.46
N LYS A 18 -19.28 -18.18 -27.25
CA LYS A 18 -20.68 -17.71 -27.26
C LYS A 18 -21.34 -17.94 -25.90
N LEU A 19 -21.19 -19.14 -25.34
CA LEU A 19 -21.77 -19.51 -24.04
C LEU A 19 -21.24 -18.61 -22.91
N LEU A 20 -19.92 -18.38 -22.85
CA LEU A 20 -19.32 -17.47 -21.88
C LEU A 20 -19.86 -16.05 -22.05
N ASN A 21 -19.96 -15.55 -23.27
CA ASN A 21 -20.53 -14.22 -23.51
C ASN A 21 -21.99 -14.13 -23.07
N GLU A 22 -22.81 -15.16 -23.33
CA GLU A 22 -24.19 -15.26 -22.84
C GLU A 22 -24.26 -15.23 -21.31
N MET A 23 -23.39 -15.95 -20.60
CA MET A 23 -23.31 -15.88 -19.13
C MET A 23 -23.09 -14.45 -18.64
N PHE A 24 -22.15 -13.71 -19.25
CA PHE A 24 -21.89 -12.30 -18.90
C PHE A 24 -23.08 -11.38 -19.20
N TRP A 25 -23.80 -11.61 -20.30
CA TRP A 25 -25.00 -10.83 -20.64
C TRP A 25 -26.17 -11.13 -19.69
N LYS A 26 -26.37 -12.40 -19.32
CA LYS A 26 -27.39 -12.79 -18.34
C LYS A 26 -27.11 -12.20 -16.95
N TRP A 27 -25.86 -12.28 -16.50
CA TRP A 27 -25.43 -11.62 -15.26
C TRP A 27 -25.71 -10.12 -15.30
N ALA A 28 -25.43 -9.47 -16.44
CA ALA A 28 -25.70 -8.06 -16.64
C ALA A 28 -27.19 -7.72 -16.59
N SER A 29 -28.02 -8.53 -17.27
CA SER A 29 -29.47 -8.38 -17.27
C SER A 29 -30.04 -8.50 -15.85
N LEU A 30 -29.62 -9.50 -15.08
CA LEU A 30 -30.05 -9.67 -13.69
C LEU A 30 -29.63 -8.50 -12.80
N ALA A 31 -28.37 -8.03 -12.91
CA ALA A 31 -27.90 -6.87 -12.16
C ALA A 31 -28.66 -5.59 -12.52
N ASN A 32 -28.97 -5.38 -13.81
CA ASN A 32 -29.77 -4.24 -14.25
C ASN A 32 -31.20 -4.30 -13.72
N ARG A 33 -31.85 -5.47 -13.75
CA ARG A 33 -33.20 -5.65 -13.20
C ARG A 33 -33.24 -5.46 -11.69
N PHE A 34 -32.27 -6.02 -10.96
CA PHE A 34 -32.12 -5.79 -9.51
C PHE A 34 -31.87 -4.30 -9.17
N SER A 35 -31.16 -3.58 -10.04
CA SER A 35 -30.89 -2.16 -9.85
C SER A 35 -32.12 -1.27 -10.03
N GLN A 36 -33.13 -1.70 -10.79
CA GLN A 36 -34.39 -0.96 -10.98
C GLN A 36 -35.27 -1.12 -9.73
N LYS A 37 -35.83 -0.01 -9.21
CA LYS A 37 -36.68 -0.02 -8.00
C LYS A 37 -37.88 -0.96 -8.23
N GLY A 38 -38.00 -2.02 -7.43
CA GLY A 38 -39.19 -2.89 -7.39
C GLY A 38 -38.94 -4.40 -7.58
N ALA A 39 -37.76 -4.83 -8.06
CA ALA A 39 -37.46 -6.26 -8.19
C ALA A 39 -36.98 -6.86 -6.87
N SER A 40 -37.78 -7.74 -6.24
CA SER A 40 -37.38 -8.52 -5.07
C SER A 40 -36.54 -9.73 -5.47
N LYS A 41 -35.84 -10.36 -4.51
CA LYS A 41 -35.02 -11.56 -4.78
C LYS A 41 -35.84 -12.70 -5.40
N GLU A 42 -37.10 -12.79 -4.98
CA GLU A 42 -38.08 -13.80 -5.39
C GLU A 42 -38.50 -13.59 -6.85
N THR A 43 -38.65 -12.34 -7.30
CA THR A 43 -38.99 -12.02 -8.71
C THR A 43 -37.84 -12.27 -9.72
N LEU A 44 -36.59 -12.34 -9.23
CA LEU A 44 -35.39 -12.57 -10.04
C LEU A 44 -34.95 -14.03 -10.04
N ALA A 45 -35.60 -14.87 -9.22
CA ALA A 45 -35.37 -16.30 -9.19
C ALA A 45 -35.65 -16.91 -10.58
N PRO A 46 -34.91 -17.95 -10.98
CA PRO A 46 -35.15 -18.59 -12.26
C PRO A 46 -36.56 -19.19 -12.30
N LYS A 47 -37.39 -18.78 -13.27
CA LYS A 47 -38.64 -19.50 -13.58
C LYS A 47 -38.27 -20.80 -14.31
N ASP A 48 -38.89 -21.92 -13.91
CA ASP A 48 -38.64 -23.20 -14.55
C ASP A 48 -38.96 -23.15 -16.06
N GLY A 49 -38.15 -23.84 -16.87
CA GLY A 49 -38.43 -24.10 -18.28
C GLY A 49 -38.13 -22.99 -19.32
N THR A 50 -37.81 -21.75 -18.93
CA THR A 50 -37.79 -20.63 -19.90
C THR A 50 -36.42 -20.21 -20.46
N GLN A 51 -35.27 -20.64 -19.89
CA GLN A 51 -33.95 -20.14 -20.33
C GLN A 51 -32.82 -21.18 -20.25
N LYS A 52 -31.89 -21.16 -21.22
CA LYS A 52 -30.69 -22.03 -21.31
C LYS A 52 -29.62 -21.76 -20.23
N ILE A 53 -29.54 -20.54 -19.69
CA ILE A 53 -28.59 -20.15 -18.63
C ILE A 53 -29.34 -19.38 -17.56
N GLN A 54 -29.28 -19.87 -16.33
CA GLN A 54 -29.76 -19.20 -15.13
C GLN A 54 -28.67 -19.31 -14.05
N PHE A 55 -28.80 -18.59 -12.94
CA PHE A 55 -27.84 -18.63 -11.83
C PHE A 55 -28.60 -19.08 -10.58
N ASN A 56 -27.94 -19.83 -9.70
CA ASN A 56 -28.59 -20.32 -8.49
C ASN A 56 -28.90 -19.15 -7.51
N ALA A 57 -29.84 -19.38 -6.58
CA ALA A 57 -30.28 -18.36 -5.62
C ALA A 57 -29.12 -17.76 -4.79
N THR A 58 -28.10 -18.56 -4.50
CA THR A 58 -26.92 -18.12 -3.75
C THR A 58 -26.01 -17.20 -4.58
N GLN A 59 -25.86 -17.45 -5.88
CA GLN A 59 -25.19 -16.55 -6.82
C GLN A 59 -25.95 -15.24 -6.96
N LEU A 60 -27.29 -15.25 -6.90
CA LEU A 60 -28.09 -14.03 -6.90
C LEU A 60 -27.81 -13.14 -5.67
N ASN A 61 -27.42 -13.70 -4.52
CA ASN A 61 -26.98 -12.87 -3.37
C ASN A 61 -25.73 -12.03 -3.69
N GLN A 62 -24.84 -12.50 -4.59
CA GLN A 62 -23.67 -11.74 -5.02
C GLN A 62 -24.06 -10.54 -5.90
N ILE A 63 -25.18 -10.61 -6.62
CA ILE A 63 -25.66 -9.50 -7.45
C ILE A 63 -25.96 -8.28 -6.59
N LYS A 64 -26.54 -8.46 -5.40
CA LYS A 64 -26.76 -7.36 -4.45
C LYS A 64 -25.44 -6.64 -4.14
N LYS A 65 -24.40 -7.41 -3.76
CA LYS A 65 -23.08 -6.86 -3.46
C LYS A 65 -22.45 -6.16 -4.67
N ASP A 66 -22.52 -6.75 -5.86
CA ASP A 66 -21.98 -6.15 -7.09
C ASP A 66 -22.73 -4.85 -7.46
N VAL A 67 -24.04 -4.79 -7.24
CA VAL A 67 -24.87 -3.60 -7.46
C VAL A 67 -24.57 -2.53 -6.41
N ASP A 68 -24.42 -2.91 -5.15
CA ASP A 68 -24.07 -1.99 -4.04
C ASP A 68 -22.65 -1.40 -4.24
N ASP A 69 -21.66 -2.23 -4.63
CA ASP A 69 -20.31 -1.79 -5.00
C ASP A 69 -20.35 -0.76 -6.14
N LEU A 70 -21.18 -1.02 -7.16
CA LEU A 70 -21.36 -0.09 -8.28
C LEU A 70 -22.10 1.18 -7.89
N ARG A 71 -23.13 1.10 -7.05
CA ARG A 71 -23.81 2.27 -6.49
C ARG A 71 -22.83 3.12 -5.70
N GLY A 72 -22.02 2.52 -4.83
CA GLY A 72 -20.97 3.22 -4.09
C GLY A 72 -19.92 3.86 -5.01
N ALA A 73 -19.53 3.19 -6.10
CA ALA A 73 -18.64 3.78 -7.11
C ALA A 73 -19.31 4.94 -7.87
N MET A 74 -20.59 4.82 -8.20
CA MET A 74 -21.38 5.85 -8.86
C MET A 74 -21.63 7.06 -7.96
N GLU A 75 -21.87 6.87 -6.67
CA GLU A 75 -21.98 7.95 -5.68
C GLU A 75 -20.67 8.71 -5.54
N LYS A 76 -19.54 8.00 -5.44
CA LYS A 76 -18.21 8.63 -5.45
C LYS A 76 -17.99 9.44 -6.72
N GLN A 77 -18.38 8.89 -7.88
CA GLN A 77 -18.34 9.61 -9.15
C GLN A 77 -19.28 10.83 -9.16
N GLY A 78 -20.49 10.69 -8.61
CA GLY A 78 -21.48 11.77 -8.45
C GLY A 78 -20.92 12.92 -7.63
N LYS A 79 -20.38 12.64 -6.44
CA LYS A 79 -19.71 13.64 -5.58
C LYS A 79 -18.55 14.33 -6.29
N GLN A 80 -17.74 13.60 -7.08
CA GLN A 80 -16.68 14.20 -7.90
C GLN A 80 -17.25 15.12 -8.99
N LYS A 81 -18.39 14.76 -9.60
CA LYS A 81 -19.08 15.57 -10.62
C LYS A 81 -19.76 16.80 -10.03
N GLU A 82 -20.32 16.71 -8.83
CA GLU A 82 -20.89 17.84 -8.09
C GLU A 82 -19.79 18.85 -7.73
N ARG A 83 -18.66 18.40 -7.19
CA ARG A 83 -17.49 19.28 -6.96
C ARG A 83 -17.00 19.95 -8.25
N LEU A 84 -16.96 19.20 -9.34
CA LEU A 84 -16.60 19.74 -10.66
C LEU A 84 -17.65 20.75 -11.15
N LEU A 85 -18.94 20.53 -10.90
CA LEU A 85 -20.02 21.43 -11.28
C LEU A 85 -19.85 22.78 -10.57
N ILE A 86 -19.63 22.78 -9.26
CA ILE A 86 -19.37 23.99 -8.46
C ILE A 86 -18.19 24.77 -9.04
N GLN A 87 -17.05 24.11 -9.27
CA GLN A 87 -15.85 24.76 -9.83
C GLN A 87 -16.09 25.39 -11.22
N ILE A 88 -16.92 24.75 -12.05
CA ILE A 88 -17.26 25.29 -13.39
C ILE A 88 -18.23 26.46 -13.25
N GLN A 89 -19.20 26.39 -12.33
CA GLN A 89 -20.17 27.45 -12.08
C GLN A 89 -19.51 28.70 -11.49
N GLU A 90 -18.61 28.55 -10.50
CA GLU A 90 -17.80 29.65 -9.97
C GLU A 90 -16.98 30.32 -11.08
N ARG A 91 -16.30 29.51 -11.89
CA ARG A 91 -15.51 30.01 -13.03
C ARG A 91 -16.38 30.74 -14.06
N LEU A 92 -17.58 30.23 -14.33
CA LEU A 92 -18.55 30.85 -15.24
C LEU A 92 -19.02 32.18 -14.66
N LEU A 93 -19.39 32.23 -13.38
CA LEU A 93 -19.80 33.44 -12.67
C LEU A 93 -18.72 34.52 -12.76
N THR A 94 -17.48 34.20 -12.38
CA THR A 94 -16.36 35.15 -12.46
C THR A 94 -16.14 35.67 -13.88
N ILE A 95 -16.25 34.81 -14.90
CA ILE A 95 -16.10 35.24 -16.30
C ILE A 95 -17.28 36.12 -16.74
N SER A 96 -18.50 35.77 -16.33
CA SER A 96 -19.70 36.58 -16.61
C SER A 96 -19.65 37.95 -15.93
N GLU A 97 -19.13 38.03 -14.71
CA GLU A 97 -18.92 39.28 -13.97
C GLU A 97 -17.93 40.19 -14.69
N ILE A 98 -16.74 39.68 -15.05
CA ILE A 98 -15.76 40.51 -15.77
C ILE A 98 -16.19 40.86 -17.19
N LEU A 99 -17.17 40.18 -17.78
CA LEU A 99 -17.72 40.57 -19.08
C LEU A 99 -18.73 41.72 -18.95
N ARG A 100 -19.38 41.85 -17.78
CA ARG A 100 -20.40 42.87 -17.50
C ARG A 100 -19.83 44.12 -16.81
N ASP A 101 -18.87 43.94 -15.91
CA ASP A 101 -18.34 44.98 -15.04
C ASP A 101 -16.85 45.25 -15.34
N ASP A 102 -16.53 46.47 -15.76
CA ASP A 102 -15.16 46.90 -16.06
C ASP A 102 -14.30 47.00 -14.79
N SER A 103 -14.91 47.28 -13.62
CA SER A 103 -14.19 47.41 -12.33
C SER A 103 -13.59 46.09 -11.85
N LYS A 104 -14.11 44.96 -12.35
CA LYS A 104 -13.63 43.61 -12.03
C LYS A 104 -12.54 43.13 -13.00
N LYS A 105 -12.19 43.94 -14.01
CA LYS A 105 -11.18 43.63 -15.02
C LYS A 105 -9.81 44.16 -14.60
N GLU A 106 -8.83 43.27 -14.58
CA GLU A 106 -7.43 43.66 -14.60
C GLU A 106 -6.99 43.72 -16.07
N LYS A 107 -6.70 44.93 -16.59
CA LYS A 107 -6.26 45.16 -17.97
C LYS A 107 -4.76 44.90 -18.11
N ASP A 108 -4.34 44.39 -19.27
CA ASP A 108 -2.93 44.15 -19.56
C ASP A 108 -2.21 45.50 -19.76
N PRO A 109 -1.12 45.79 -19.01
CA PRO A 109 -0.40 47.06 -19.11
C PRO A 109 0.14 47.38 -20.51
N HIS A 110 0.41 46.35 -21.32
CA HIS A 110 0.98 46.51 -22.66
C HIS A 110 -0.05 46.36 -23.79
N ARG A 111 -1.24 45.81 -23.49
CA ARG A 111 -2.33 45.58 -24.47
C ARG A 111 -3.70 45.80 -23.82
N PRO A 112 -4.17 47.05 -23.68
CA PRO A 112 -5.38 47.38 -22.92
C PRO A 112 -6.66 46.65 -23.35
N GLN A 113 -6.74 46.18 -24.61
CA GLN A 113 -7.84 45.35 -25.11
C GLN A 113 -7.91 43.93 -24.50
N ASN A 114 -6.84 43.48 -23.85
CA ASN A 114 -6.80 42.21 -23.14
C ASN A 114 -7.00 42.44 -21.64
N PHE A 115 -7.85 41.63 -21.03
CA PHE A 115 -8.15 41.70 -19.60
C PHE A 115 -8.30 40.32 -18.98
N ARG A 116 -8.34 40.27 -17.65
CA ARG A 116 -8.55 39.04 -16.86
C ARG A 116 -9.28 39.33 -15.56
N PRO A 117 -9.82 38.31 -14.87
CA PRO A 117 -10.22 38.46 -13.47
C PRO A 117 -9.00 38.64 -12.56
N PHE A 118 -9.17 39.39 -11.48
CA PHE A 118 -8.12 39.62 -10.49
C PHE A 118 -7.50 38.31 -9.99
N GLY A 119 -6.16 38.26 -9.95
CA GLY A 119 -5.40 37.10 -9.49
C GLY A 119 -5.31 35.93 -10.48
N TRP A 120 -5.96 36.01 -11.64
CA TRP A 120 -5.79 35.04 -12.71
C TRP A 120 -4.50 35.30 -13.49
N ARG A 121 -3.98 34.29 -14.20
CA ARG A 121 -2.61 34.39 -14.76
C ARG A 121 -2.51 34.97 -16.16
N ARG A 122 -3.58 34.94 -16.96
CA ARG A 122 -3.52 35.22 -18.40
C ARG A 122 -4.57 36.24 -18.79
N PHE A 123 -4.14 37.24 -19.54
CA PHE A 123 -4.99 38.24 -20.17
C PHE A 123 -5.52 37.70 -21.51
N HIS A 124 -6.78 37.99 -21.80
CA HIS A 124 -7.44 37.57 -23.03
C HIS A 124 -8.45 38.65 -23.47
N THR A 125 -8.88 38.58 -24.73
CA THR A 125 -9.88 39.51 -25.28
C THR A 125 -11.29 39.20 -24.77
N SER A 126 -12.20 40.17 -24.88
CA SER A 126 -13.62 39.98 -24.58
C SER A 126 -14.22 38.79 -25.36
N ALA A 127 -13.89 38.68 -26.66
CA ALA A 127 -14.34 37.57 -27.51
C ALA A 127 -13.90 36.19 -26.99
N TYR A 128 -12.68 36.07 -26.45
CA TYR A 128 -12.22 34.83 -25.83
C TYR A 128 -13.03 34.51 -24.57
N TRP A 129 -13.25 35.49 -23.69
CA TRP A 129 -14.00 35.30 -22.46
C TRP A 129 -15.46 34.93 -22.72
N SER A 130 -16.12 35.54 -23.71
CA SER A 130 -17.48 35.17 -24.15
C SER A 130 -17.54 33.75 -24.72
N SER A 131 -16.52 33.35 -25.49
CA SER A 131 -16.38 31.96 -25.97
C SER A 131 -16.16 30.96 -24.85
N GLU A 132 -15.34 31.31 -23.85
CA GLU A 132 -15.08 30.50 -22.67
C GLU A 132 -16.34 30.36 -21.80
N ALA A 133 -17.08 31.44 -21.55
CA ALA A 133 -18.37 31.40 -20.86
C ALA A 133 -19.35 30.45 -21.56
N SER A 134 -19.51 30.58 -22.88
CA SER A 134 -20.35 29.69 -23.69
C SER A 134 -19.94 28.21 -23.61
N LYS A 135 -18.63 27.92 -23.52
CA LYS A 135 -18.13 26.55 -23.32
C LYS A 135 -18.43 26.03 -21.92
N LEU A 136 -18.23 26.87 -20.90
CA LEU A 136 -18.51 26.53 -19.51
C LEU A 136 -20.01 26.25 -19.31
N THR A 137 -20.91 27.03 -19.89
CA THR A 137 -22.37 26.76 -19.87
C THR A 137 -22.71 25.38 -20.41
N ARG A 138 -22.21 25.02 -21.61
CA ARG A 138 -22.42 23.67 -22.17
C ARG A 138 -21.81 22.57 -21.31
N GLN A 139 -20.73 22.88 -20.59
CA GLN A 139 -20.07 21.94 -19.68
C GLN A 139 -20.90 21.75 -18.41
N VAL A 140 -21.50 22.82 -17.86
CA VAL A 140 -22.49 22.77 -16.76
C VAL A 140 -23.63 21.84 -17.14
N ASP A 141 -24.28 22.04 -18.29
CA ASP A 141 -25.41 21.21 -18.73
C ASP A 141 -25.05 19.73 -18.86
N ARG A 142 -23.86 19.43 -19.39
CA ARG A 142 -23.38 18.05 -19.55
C ARG A 142 -23.12 17.38 -18.21
N VAL A 143 -22.49 18.12 -17.28
CA VAL A 143 -22.20 17.61 -15.93
C VAL A 143 -23.50 17.43 -15.16
N ARG A 144 -24.45 18.37 -15.24
CA ARG A 144 -25.78 18.27 -14.65
C ARG A 144 -26.56 17.05 -15.16
N ARG A 145 -26.64 16.86 -16.48
CA ARG A 145 -27.23 15.64 -17.09
C ARG A 145 -26.57 14.35 -16.63
N THR A 146 -25.26 14.37 -16.39
CA THR A 146 -24.54 13.21 -15.85
C THR A 146 -24.93 12.92 -14.40
N ILE A 147 -25.03 13.97 -13.57
CA ILE A 147 -25.49 13.87 -12.17
C ILE A 147 -26.93 13.37 -12.11
N GLU A 148 -27.83 13.91 -12.94
CA GLU A 148 -29.22 13.45 -13.05
C GLU A 148 -29.31 11.98 -13.44
N ARG A 149 -28.50 11.51 -14.40
CA ARG A 149 -28.45 10.09 -14.76
C ARG A 149 -27.95 9.20 -13.63
N ILE A 150 -27.00 9.68 -12.83
CA ILE A 150 -26.49 8.98 -11.65
C ILE A 150 -27.59 8.92 -10.58
N LYS A 151 -28.25 10.05 -10.28
CA LYS A 151 -29.36 10.16 -9.33
C LYS A 151 -30.57 9.31 -9.74
N ALA A 152 -30.86 9.25 -11.03
CA ALA A 152 -31.93 8.42 -11.59
C ALA A 152 -31.63 6.90 -11.57
N GLY A 153 -30.43 6.48 -11.18
CA GLY A 153 -30.10 5.06 -11.02
C GLY A 153 -30.11 4.23 -12.32
N LYS A 154 -30.04 4.86 -13.50
CA LYS A 154 -29.98 4.15 -14.80
C LYS A 154 -28.58 3.54 -14.99
N ILE A 155 -28.35 2.38 -14.38
CA ILE A 155 -27.10 1.62 -14.49
C ILE A 155 -27.15 0.74 -15.75
N ASN A 156 -26.21 0.94 -16.67
CA ASN A 156 -25.92 -0.02 -17.74
C ASN A 156 -24.79 -0.93 -17.29
N PHE A 157 -25.13 -1.99 -16.55
CA PHE A 157 -24.17 -2.94 -16.01
C PHE A 157 -23.51 -3.72 -17.16
N LYS A 158 -22.18 -3.72 -17.21
CA LYS A 158 -21.38 -4.47 -18.20
C LYS A 158 -20.27 -5.20 -17.46
N PRO A 159 -20.51 -6.45 -17.01
CA PRO A 159 -19.58 -7.14 -16.16
C PRO A 159 -18.33 -7.51 -16.95
N LYS A 160 -17.18 -7.27 -16.33
CA LYS A 160 -15.90 -7.87 -16.71
C LYS A 160 -15.49 -9.01 -15.78
N ARG A 161 -16.25 -9.19 -14.69
CA ARG A 161 -16.10 -10.24 -13.71
C ARG A 161 -17.48 -10.80 -13.33
N ILE A 162 -17.56 -12.09 -13.09
CA ILE A 162 -18.72 -12.79 -12.52
C ILE A 162 -18.21 -13.69 -11.40
N GLY A 163 -18.96 -13.75 -10.31
CA GLY A 163 -18.73 -14.72 -9.25
C GLY A 163 -19.30 -16.08 -9.56
N LEU A 164 -18.52 -17.14 -9.37
CA LEU A 164 -19.02 -18.51 -9.41
C LEU A 164 -19.13 -19.06 -7.99
N TRP A 165 -20.21 -19.77 -7.68
CA TRP A 165 -20.32 -20.41 -6.37
C TRP A 165 -19.47 -21.68 -6.34
N SER A 166 -18.98 -22.08 -5.17
CA SER A 166 -18.09 -23.24 -5.04
C SER A 166 -18.70 -24.52 -5.62
N SER A 167 -20.01 -24.73 -5.45
CA SER A 167 -20.71 -25.91 -5.97
C SER A 167 -21.00 -25.89 -7.47
N THR A 168 -20.65 -24.82 -8.19
CA THR A 168 -21.00 -24.62 -9.61
C THR A 168 -19.83 -24.91 -10.55
N TYR A 169 -18.73 -25.43 -10.03
CA TYR A 169 -17.61 -25.84 -10.87
C TYR A 169 -16.84 -26.99 -10.21
N LYS A 170 -16.10 -27.73 -11.03
CA LYS A 170 -15.07 -28.68 -10.58
C LYS A 170 -13.86 -28.57 -11.50
N ILE A 171 -12.68 -28.90 -11.00
CA ILE A 171 -11.43 -28.81 -11.77
C ILE A 171 -10.74 -30.17 -11.79
N ASN A 172 -10.27 -30.56 -12.96
CA ASN A 172 -9.34 -31.67 -13.12
C ASN A 172 -8.00 -31.08 -13.56
N PHE A 173 -6.99 -31.15 -12.69
CA PHE A 173 -5.67 -30.56 -12.95
C PHE A 173 -4.82 -31.43 -13.89
N LEU A 174 -5.00 -32.76 -13.87
CA LEU A 174 -4.33 -33.70 -14.77
C LEU A 174 -4.75 -33.47 -16.23
N LYS A 175 -6.07 -33.47 -16.49
CA LYS A 175 -6.66 -33.14 -17.80
C LYS A 175 -6.57 -31.66 -18.14
N LYS A 176 -6.17 -30.80 -17.19
CA LYS A 176 -6.15 -29.34 -17.33
C LYS A 176 -7.51 -28.79 -17.77
N LYS A 177 -8.59 -29.25 -17.13
CA LYS A 177 -9.97 -28.88 -17.47
C LYS A 177 -10.72 -28.31 -16.29
N ILE A 178 -11.61 -27.36 -16.57
CA ILE A 178 -12.62 -26.90 -15.62
C ILE A 178 -14.01 -27.18 -16.17
N ASN A 179 -14.81 -27.87 -15.38
CA ASN A 179 -16.22 -28.04 -15.64
C ASN A 179 -16.99 -26.93 -14.91
N ILE A 180 -17.81 -26.17 -15.63
CA ILE A 180 -18.67 -25.11 -15.07
C ILE A 180 -20.14 -25.50 -15.30
N SER A 181 -20.91 -25.46 -14.22
CA SER A 181 -22.33 -25.83 -14.15
C SER A 181 -23.14 -24.66 -13.62
N PRO A 182 -23.53 -23.70 -14.48
CA PRO A 182 -24.36 -22.59 -14.05
C PRO A 182 -25.81 -23.01 -13.71
N LEU A 183 -26.27 -24.22 -14.12
CA LEU A 183 -27.66 -24.69 -13.94
C LEU A 183 -27.88 -26.22 -13.93
N LYS A 184 -29.11 -26.63 -13.58
CA LYS A 184 -29.72 -27.99 -13.68
C LYS A 184 -29.67 -28.64 -15.08
N SER A 185 -29.29 -27.94 -16.16
CA SER A 185 -29.13 -28.53 -17.49
C SER A 185 -27.80 -28.13 -18.16
N LYS A 186 -27.03 -29.17 -18.50
CA LYS A 186 -25.73 -29.24 -19.19
C LYS A 186 -24.62 -28.35 -18.62
N SER A 187 -23.74 -28.99 -17.85
CA SER A 187 -22.38 -28.52 -17.60
C SER A 187 -21.59 -28.40 -18.89
N PHE A 188 -20.60 -27.52 -18.92
CA PHE A 188 -19.64 -27.46 -20.02
C PHE A 188 -18.21 -27.45 -19.48
N GLU A 189 -17.32 -28.12 -20.21
CA GLU A 189 -15.89 -28.15 -19.90
C GLU A 189 -15.17 -27.04 -20.66
N LEU A 190 -14.13 -26.47 -20.05
CA LEU A 190 -13.20 -25.53 -20.67
C LEU A 190 -11.77 -26.00 -20.39
N ASP A 191 -10.90 -25.81 -21.37
CA ASP A 191 -9.48 -26.09 -21.19
C ASP A 191 -8.82 -24.97 -20.38
N LEU A 192 -7.91 -25.38 -19.49
CA LEU A 192 -7.11 -24.52 -18.62
C LEU A 192 -5.68 -24.49 -19.10
N ILE A 193 -5.14 -23.28 -19.24
CA ILE A 193 -3.71 -23.10 -19.46
C ILE A 193 -3.04 -23.05 -18.09
N THR A 194 -2.42 -24.17 -17.71
CA THR A 194 -1.66 -24.35 -16.46
C THR A 194 -0.14 -24.30 -16.68
N GLU A 195 0.31 -23.96 -17.89
CA GLU A 195 1.74 -23.86 -18.22
C GLU A 195 2.05 -22.54 -18.95
N PRO A 196 3.28 -22.01 -18.85
CA PRO A 196 3.69 -20.84 -19.61
C PRO A 196 3.63 -21.10 -21.12
N GLN A 197 2.95 -20.23 -21.88
CA GLN A 197 2.84 -20.37 -23.35
C GLN A 197 4.12 -20.01 -24.12
N GLN A 198 5.13 -19.44 -23.45
CA GLN A 198 6.38 -19.03 -24.10
C GLN A 198 7.33 -20.23 -24.26
N LYS A 199 7.87 -20.42 -25.47
CA LYS A 199 8.93 -21.41 -25.73
C LYS A 199 10.17 -21.08 -24.89
N ILE A 200 10.84 -22.11 -24.38
CA ILE A 200 12.11 -22.01 -23.65
C ILE A 200 13.20 -21.60 -24.66
N ILE A 201 13.39 -20.31 -24.87
CA ILE A 201 14.42 -19.78 -25.80
C ILE A 201 15.11 -18.58 -25.12
N GLY A 202 16.45 -18.59 -25.03
CA GLY A 202 17.25 -17.46 -24.55
C GLY A 202 18.63 -17.82 -24.00
N LYS A 203 19.53 -16.82 -23.92
CA LYS A 203 20.96 -16.94 -23.52
C LYS A 203 21.21 -17.56 -22.13
N GLU A 204 20.19 -17.64 -21.27
CA GLU A 204 20.28 -18.23 -19.92
C GLU A 204 19.44 -19.52 -19.78
N GLY A 205 19.29 -20.31 -20.85
CA GLY A 205 18.62 -21.63 -20.78
C GLY A 205 17.13 -21.58 -20.41
N GLY A 206 16.46 -20.45 -20.62
CA GLY A 206 15.04 -20.29 -20.33
C GLY A 206 14.66 -20.31 -18.84
N LYS A 207 15.58 -19.98 -17.93
CA LYS A 207 15.34 -19.81 -16.48
C LYS A 207 14.05 -19.03 -16.15
N SER A 208 13.70 -18.00 -16.92
CA SER A 208 12.46 -17.23 -16.71
C SER A 208 11.18 -18.06 -16.87
N VAL A 209 11.15 -18.95 -17.86
CA VAL A 209 10.00 -19.85 -18.11
C VAL A 209 9.92 -20.88 -17.00
N ALA A 210 11.06 -21.48 -16.63
CA ALA A 210 11.15 -22.42 -15.52
C ALA A 210 10.69 -21.79 -14.18
N ASN A 211 11.13 -20.57 -13.88
CA ASN A 211 10.70 -19.83 -12.70
C ASN A 211 9.20 -19.50 -12.74
N SER A 212 8.65 -19.19 -13.92
CA SER A 212 7.22 -18.92 -14.07
C SER A 212 6.38 -20.18 -13.86
N LYS A 213 6.86 -21.32 -14.36
CA LYS A 213 6.25 -22.64 -14.12
C LYS A 213 6.28 -22.99 -12.64
N LYS A 214 7.47 -22.93 -12.01
CA LYS A 214 7.64 -23.17 -10.57
C LYS A 214 6.70 -22.29 -9.73
N TYR A 215 6.63 -20.99 -10.02
CA TYR A 215 5.72 -20.08 -9.32
C TYR A 215 4.25 -20.47 -9.48
N LEU A 216 3.85 -20.91 -10.68
CA LEU A 216 2.49 -21.33 -10.94
C LEU A 216 2.17 -22.63 -10.19
N ASP A 217 3.07 -23.61 -10.22
CA ASP A 217 2.94 -24.89 -9.51
C ASP A 217 2.86 -24.65 -7.99
N ASP A 218 3.74 -23.83 -7.42
CA ASP A 218 3.71 -23.43 -6.01
C ASP A 218 2.40 -22.72 -5.65
N SER A 219 1.89 -21.88 -6.56
CA SER A 219 0.62 -21.17 -6.36
C SER A 219 -0.59 -22.10 -6.43
N ILE A 220 -0.58 -23.10 -7.32
CA ILE A 220 -1.63 -24.12 -7.42
C ILE A 220 -1.60 -25.00 -6.16
N LYS A 221 -0.42 -25.46 -5.74
CA LYS A 221 -0.23 -26.23 -4.51
C LYS A 221 -0.77 -25.46 -3.30
N SER A 222 -0.41 -24.19 -3.16
CA SER A 222 -0.89 -23.33 -2.07
C SER A 222 -2.41 -23.15 -2.10
N LEU A 223 -3.00 -22.97 -3.28
CA LEU A 223 -4.45 -22.91 -3.45
C LEU A 223 -5.12 -24.22 -3.02
N LEU A 224 -4.57 -25.37 -3.43
CA LEU A 224 -5.08 -26.70 -3.09
C LEU A 224 -5.02 -26.96 -1.60
N ILE A 225 -3.89 -26.68 -0.96
CA ILE A 225 -3.71 -26.77 0.49
C ILE A 225 -4.79 -25.95 1.20
N PHE A 226 -4.97 -24.67 0.82
CA PHE A 226 -6.00 -23.81 1.37
C PHE A 226 -7.43 -24.35 1.12
N ALA A 227 -7.70 -24.87 -0.07
CA ALA A 227 -8.98 -25.44 -0.46
C ALA A 227 -9.31 -26.71 0.34
N ILE A 228 -8.37 -27.64 0.48
CA ILE A 228 -8.50 -28.87 1.26
C ILE A 228 -8.76 -28.51 2.72
N LYS A 229 -7.96 -27.62 3.30
CA LYS A 229 -8.20 -27.13 4.67
C LYS A 229 -9.58 -26.50 4.82
N SER A 230 -10.00 -25.67 3.87
CA SER A 230 -11.32 -25.04 3.89
C SER A 230 -12.45 -26.07 3.78
N ARG A 231 -12.25 -27.13 3.00
CA ARG A 231 -13.21 -28.24 2.87
C ARG A 231 -13.33 -29.00 4.18
N LEU A 232 -12.20 -29.35 4.79
CA LEU A 232 -12.12 -30.06 6.06
C LEU A 232 -12.69 -29.23 7.23
N PHE A 233 -12.14 -28.04 7.47
CA PHE A 233 -12.35 -27.23 8.67
C PHE A 233 -13.29 -26.02 8.50
N GLY A 234 -13.82 -25.77 7.29
CA GLY A 234 -14.65 -24.60 7.04
C GLY A 234 -15.93 -24.61 7.87
N LEU A 235 -16.03 -23.71 8.86
CA LEU A 235 -17.24 -23.50 9.65
C LEU A 235 -18.30 -22.77 8.84
N ASN A 236 -19.56 -23.11 9.08
CA ASN A 236 -20.65 -22.30 8.58
C ASN A 236 -20.67 -20.97 9.37
N ASN A 237 -21.02 -19.85 8.74
CA ASN A 237 -21.15 -18.56 9.44
C ASN A 237 -22.13 -18.63 10.63
N LYS A 238 -23.05 -19.60 10.64
CA LYS A 238 -23.98 -19.87 11.73
C LYS A 238 -23.33 -20.49 12.97
N ASP A 239 -22.21 -21.21 12.80
CA ASP A 239 -21.51 -21.91 13.88
C ASP A 239 -20.54 -20.98 14.62
N LYS A 240 -20.01 -19.98 13.91
CA LYS A 240 -19.02 -19.03 14.44
C LYS A 240 -19.44 -18.36 15.77
N PRO A 241 -20.67 -17.82 15.92
CA PRO A 241 -21.12 -17.24 17.19
C PRO A 241 -21.25 -18.26 18.33
N LEU A 242 -21.48 -19.54 18.05
CA LEU A 242 -21.59 -20.56 19.10
C LEU A 242 -20.21 -20.84 19.71
N PHE A 243 -19.17 -20.91 18.88
CA PHE A 243 -17.81 -21.24 19.34
C PHE A 243 -17.02 -20.03 19.88
N GLU A 244 -17.28 -18.81 19.36
CA GLU A 244 -16.55 -17.59 19.78
C GLU A 244 -17.15 -16.89 21.01
N ASN A 245 -18.44 -17.07 21.28
CA ASN A 245 -19.07 -16.38 22.41
C ASN A 245 -18.83 -17.09 23.74
N ILE A 246 -18.86 -16.30 24.81
CA ILE A 246 -18.92 -16.75 26.20
C ILE A 246 -20.15 -16.09 26.84
N ILE A 247 -20.74 -16.75 27.84
CA ILE A 247 -21.77 -16.15 28.68
C ILE A 247 -21.06 -15.44 29.82
N THR A 248 -21.21 -14.12 29.87
CA THR A 248 -20.54 -13.27 30.86
C THR A 248 -21.57 -12.59 31.76
N PRO A 249 -21.31 -12.46 33.07
CA PRO A 249 -22.21 -11.78 34.00
C PRO A 249 -22.30 -10.27 33.73
N ASN A 250 -21.34 -9.69 33.00
CA ASN A 250 -21.29 -8.24 32.75
C ASN A 250 -22.38 -7.71 31.79
N LEU A 251 -23.19 -8.58 31.17
CA LEU A 251 -24.25 -8.16 30.23
C LEU A 251 -25.23 -7.13 30.84
N VAL A 252 -25.42 -7.15 32.16
CA VAL A 252 -26.28 -6.22 32.91
C VAL A 252 -25.64 -4.84 33.20
N ARG A 253 -24.32 -4.67 32.97
CA ARG A 253 -23.59 -3.42 33.25
C ARG A 253 -23.51 -2.42 32.09
N TYR A 254 -23.86 -2.84 30.88
CA TYR A 254 -23.60 -2.08 29.63
C TYR A 254 -24.86 -1.40 29.06
N HIS A 255 -25.63 -0.71 29.89
CA HIS A 255 -26.72 0.15 29.41
C HIS A 255 -26.18 1.45 28.79
N LYS A 256 -26.87 1.99 27.79
CA LYS A 256 -26.47 3.25 27.15
C LYS A 256 -26.90 4.44 28.01
N LYS A 257 -26.14 5.55 27.96
CA LYS A 257 -26.49 6.80 28.65
C LYS A 257 -27.87 7.28 28.18
N GLY A 258 -28.83 7.40 29.09
CA GLY A 258 -30.22 7.79 28.79
C GLY A 258 -31.13 6.66 28.29
N GLN A 259 -30.70 5.39 28.34
CA GLN A 259 -31.56 4.26 27.99
C GLN A 259 -32.51 3.91 29.14
N GLU A 260 -33.82 3.94 28.86
CA GLU A 260 -34.85 3.50 29.80
C GLU A 260 -34.60 2.07 30.29
N GLN A 261 -34.75 1.87 31.59
CA GLN A 261 -34.47 0.61 32.28
C GLN A 261 -35.30 -0.56 31.74
N GLU A 262 -36.58 -0.33 31.46
CA GLU A 262 -37.50 -1.35 30.93
C GLU A 262 -37.07 -1.84 29.53
N ASN A 263 -36.61 -0.91 28.69
CA ASN A 263 -36.07 -1.25 27.37
C ASN A 263 -34.76 -2.03 27.48
N PHE A 264 -33.91 -1.72 28.46
CA PHE A 264 -32.68 -2.46 28.72
C PHE A 264 -32.94 -3.87 29.26
N LYS A 265 -33.88 -4.04 30.19
CA LYS A 265 -34.35 -5.35 30.68
C LYS A 265 -34.75 -6.27 29.53
N LYS A 266 -35.62 -5.80 28.62
CA LYS A 266 -36.04 -6.54 27.42
C LYS A 266 -34.86 -6.88 26.50
N GLU A 267 -33.92 -5.95 26.32
CA GLU A 267 -32.73 -6.18 25.49
C GLU A 267 -31.81 -7.27 26.06
N VAL A 268 -31.57 -7.25 27.38
CA VAL A 268 -30.70 -8.23 28.06
C VAL A 268 -31.31 -9.63 28.01
N ILE A 269 -32.61 -9.77 28.30
CA ILE A 269 -33.31 -11.07 28.18
C ILE A 269 -33.21 -11.60 26.77
N LYS A 270 -33.53 -10.77 25.77
CA LYS A 270 -33.43 -11.16 24.35
C LYS A 270 -32.02 -11.57 23.97
N LYS A 271 -30.97 -10.96 24.54
CA LYS A 271 -29.58 -11.38 24.31
C LYS A 271 -29.29 -12.75 24.90
N PHE A 272 -29.71 -13.03 26.14
CA PHE A 272 -29.54 -14.35 26.75
C PHE A 272 -30.36 -15.42 26.01
N GLU A 273 -31.63 -15.17 25.72
CA GLU A 273 -32.50 -16.10 24.96
C GLU A 273 -31.94 -16.39 23.57
N ASN A 274 -31.42 -15.39 22.85
CA ASN A 274 -30.76 -15.61 21.56
C ASN A 274 -29.48 -16.46 21.68
N LYS A 275 -28.69 -16.26 22.74
CA LYS A 275 -27.49 -17.08 23.00
C LYS A 275 -27.88 -18.53 23.34
N LEU A 276 -28.88 -18.68 24.21
CA LEU A 276 -29.38 -19.98 24.69
C LEU A 276 -30.22 -20.72 23.65
N LYS A 277 -30.78 -20.02 22.65
CA LYS A 277 -31.80 -20.51 21.71
C LYS A 277 -33.01 -21.15 22.42
N LYS A 278 -33.33 -20.66 23.61
CA LYS A 278 -34.42 -21.12 24.47
C LYS A 278 -34.94 -19.93 25.26
N GLU A 279 -36.22 -19.94 25.58
CA GLU A 279 -36.81 -18.97 26.51
C GLU A 279 -36.30 -19.18 27.93
N ILE A 280 -36.07 -18.07 28.62
CA ILE A 280 -35.63 -18.06 30.02
C ILE A 280 -36.85 -18.17 30.92
N SER A 281 -36.76 -18.96 31.98
CA SER A 281 -37.89 -19.15 32.90
C SER A 281 -38.26 -17.85 33.61
N GLN A 282 -39.50 -17.75 34.08
CA GLN A 282 -39.97 -16.55 34.77
C GLN A 282 -39.11 -16.22 36.01
N LYS A 283 -38.75 -17.25 36.79
CA LYS A 283 -37.83 -17.13 37.93
C LYS A 283 -36.45 -16.59 37.56
N GLN A 284 -35.88 -17.05 36.45
CA GLN A 284 -34.59 -16.55 35.96
C GLN A 284 -34.70 -15.10 35.42
N LYS A 285 -35.83 -14.73 34.81
CA LYS A 285 -36.10 -13.34 34.39
C LYS A 285 -36.13 -12.40 35.59
N GLU A 286 -36.80 -12.79 36.67
CA GLU A 286 -36.86 -12.02 37.92
C GLU A 286 -35.46 -11.80 38.52
N ILE A 287 -34.64 -12.84 38.59
CA ILE A 287 -33.24 -12.74 39.06
C ILE A 287 -32.43 -11.76 38.20
N ILE A 288 -32.56 -11.83 36.87
CA ILE A 288 -31.86 -10.92 35.95
C ILE A 288 -32.36 -9.48 36.11
N PHE A 289 -33.67 -9.27 36.26
CA PHE A 289 -34.26 -7.94 36.44
C PHE A 289 -33.82 -7.29 37.75
N SER A 290 -33.84 -8.04 38.85
CA SER A 290 -33.31 -7.58 40.14
C SER A 290 -31.84 -7.20 40.05
N GLN A 291 -31.02 -7.99 39.35
CA GLN A 291 -29.62 -7.65 39.15
C GLN A 291 -29.43 -6.39 38.27
N ILE A 292 -30.27 -6.17 37.25
CA ILE A 292 -30.24 -4.97 36.42
C ILE A 292 -30.59 -3.72 37.24
N GLU A 293 -31.58 -3.80 38.12
CA GLU A 293 -31.96 -2.71 39.03
C GLU A 293 -30.78 -2.26 39.89
N ARG A 294 -30.12 -3.21 40.55
CA ARG A 294 -28.87 -2.95 41.30
C ARG A 294 -27.80 -2.23 40.48
N GLN A 295 -27.63 -2.60 39.21
CA GLN A 295 -26.59 -2.05 38.33
C GLN A 295 -26.97 -0.69 37.72
N TYR A 296 -28.25 -0.35 37.70
CA TYR A 296 -28.74 0.97 37.32
C TYR A 296 -28.50 1.99 38.43
N GLU A 297 -28.67 1.57 39.68
CA GLU A 297 -28.39 2.40 40.87
C GLU A 297 -26.89 2.58 41.09
N ASN A 298 -26.12 1.49 41.04
CA ASN A 298 -24.68 1.50 41.14
C ASN A 298 -24.04 0.51 40.15
N ARG A 299 -23.36 1.05 39.14
CA ARG A 299 -22.75 0.26 38.06
C ARG A 299 -21.63 -0.69 38.50
N ASP A 300 -21.03 -0.42 39.65
CA ASP A 300 -19.95 -1.22 40.22
C ASP A 300 -20.47 -2.15 41.34
N ALA A 301 -21.79 -2.26 41.51
CA ALA A 301 -22.38 -3.20 42.45
C ALA A 301 -21.91 -4.63 42.18
N THR A 302 -21.74 -5.39 43.27
CA THR A 302 -21.43 -6.82 43.20
C THR A 302 -22.61 -7.59 42.60
N PHE A 303 -22.29 -8.70 41.94
CA PHE A 303 -23.31 -9.61 41.42
C PHE A 303 -23.87 -10.46 42.57
N SER A 304 -25.18 -10.67 42.60
CA SER A 304 -25.80 -11.58 43.56
C SER A 304 -25.40 -13.03 43.28
N GLU A 305 -25.38 -13.86 44.32
CA GLU A 305 -25.11 -15.29 44.17
C GLU A 305 -26.15 -15.97 43.27
N ASP A 306 -27.43 -15.62 43.40
CA ASP A 306 -28.50 -16.14 42.55
C ASP A 306 -28.29 -15.80 41.07
N TYR A 307 -27.83 -14.57 40.77
CA TYR A 307 -27.51 -14.17 39.41
C TYR A 307 -26.29 -14.93 38.89
N LEU A 308 -25.22 -15.05 39.68
CA LEU A 308 -24.04 -15.82 39.29
C LEU A 308 -24.37 -17.29 39.05
N ARG A 309 -25.25 -17.89 39.86
CA ARG A 309 -25.75 -19.26 39.68
C ARG A 309 -26.53 -19.39 38.37
N ALA A 310 -27.45 -18.48 38.08
CA ALA A 310 -28.17 -18.46 36.80
C ALA A 310 -27.21 -18.30 35.60
N ILE A 311 -26.17 -17.49 35.72
CA ILE A 311 -25.13 -17.35 34.69
C ILE A 311 -24.32 -18.65 34.53
N SER A 312 -24.03 -19.37 35.62
CA SER A 312 -23.37 -20.67 35.59
C SER A 312 -24.24 -21.71 34.86
N GLU A 313 -25.52 -21.81 35.20
CA GLU A 313 -26.49 -22.69 34.53
C GLU A 313 -26.56 -22.41 33.02
N PHE A 314 -26.62 -21.12 32.65
CA PHE A 314 -26.60 -20.73 31.24
C PHE A 314 -25.30 -21.14 30.56
N SER A 315 -24.17 -20.97 31.24
CA SER A 315 -22.85 -21.37 30.75
C SER A 315 -22.77 -22.88 30.51
N GLU A 316 -23.32 -23.69 31.41
CA GLU A 316 -23.41 -25.15 31.26
C GLU A 316 -24.21 -25.56 30.02
N ILE A 317 -25.41 -25.01 29.83
CA ILE A 317 -26.25 -25.25 28.65
C ILE A 317 -25.49 -24.89 27.37
N PHE A 318 -24.79 -23.76 27.39
CA PHE A 318 -24.02 -23.29 26.24
C PHE A 318 -22.81 -24.20 25.94
N ASN A 319 -22.12 -24.67 26.98
CA ASN A 319 -21.01 -25.62 26.87
C ASN A 319 -21.46 -27.00 26.38
N GLN A 320 -22.62 -27.48 26.83
CA GLN A 320 -23.21 -28.71 26.32
C GLN A 320 -23.53 -28.61 24.81
N ARG A 321 -24.16 -27.52 24.38
CA ARG A 321 -24.45 -27.30 22.95
C ARG A 321 -23.19 -27.17 22.10
N LYS A 322 -22.12 -26.57 22.65
CA LYS A 322 -20.79 -26.59 22.03
C LYS A 322 -20.32 -28.04 21.87
N LYS A 323 -20.37 -28.85 22.94
CA LYS A 323 -19.98 -30.29 22.96
C LYS A 323 -20.72 -31.11 21.90
N GLU A 324 -22.04 -30.95 21.81
CA GLU A 324 -22.85 -31.62 20.79
C GLU A 324 -22.46 -31.17 19.38
N ARG A 325 -22.34 -29.84 19.15
CA ARG A 325 -22.06 -29.31 17.82
C ARG A 325 -20.68 -29.72 17.30
N ALA A 326 -19.63 -29.74 18.11
CA ALA A 326 -18.33 -30.16 17.59
C ALA A 326 -18.18 -31.69 17.45
N LYS A 327 -18.96 -32.50 18.18
CA LYS A 327 -19.14 -33.92 17.83
C LYS A 327 -19.76 -34.09 16.43
N GLU A 328 -20.78 -33.30 16.09
CA GLU A 328 -21.33 -33.27 14.72
C GLU A 328 -20.29 -32.83 13.68
N LEU A 329 -19.47 -31.82 14.00
CA LEU A 329 -18.42 -31.35 13.10
C LEU A 329 -17.33 -32.40 12.89
N LEU A 330 -16.95 -33.15 13.93
CA LEU A 330 -15.99 -34.25 13.83
C LEU A 330 -16.54 -35.41 12.98
N ASN A 331 -17.81 -35.76 13.16
CA ASN A 331 -18.48 -36.74 12.28
C ASN A 331 -18.51 -36.28 10.81
N SER A 332 -18.85 -35.01 10.58
CA SER A 332 -18.82 -34.41 9.24
C SER A 332 -17.40 -34.36 8.65
N PHE A 333 -16.39 -34.11 9.49
CA PHE A 333 -14.98 -34.12 9.12
C PHE A 333 -14.55 -35.51 8.63
N ASN A 334 -14.89 -36.56 9.36
CA ASN A 334 -14.60 -37.95 8.99
C ASN A 334 -15.28 -38.34 7.67
N GLU A 335 -16.52 -37.89 7.44
CA GLU A 335 -17.20 -38.10 6.15
C GLU A 335 -16.46 -37.40 4.99
N LYS A 336 -16.03 -36.15 5.19
CA LYS A 336 -15.27 -35.39 4.18
C LYS A 336 -13.93 -36.04 3.87
N ILE A 337 -13.25 -36.60 4.86
CA ILE A 337 -12.01 -37.36 4.68
C ILE A 337 -12.27 -38.61 3.82
N ARG A 338 -13.32 -39.39 4.11
CA ARG A 338 -13.67 -40.56 3.30
C ARG A 338 -13.95 -40.17 1.85
N GLN A 339 -14.64 -39.05 1.62
CA GLN A 339 -14.85 -38.52 0.27
C GLN A 339 -13.54 -38.12 -0.40
N LEU A 340 -12.64 -37.44 0.32
CA LEU A 340 -11.32 -37.07 -0.19
C LEU A 340 -10.48 -38.30 -0.54
N LYS A 341 -10.44 -39.33 0.31
CA LYS A 341 -9.74 -40.60 0.07
C LYS A 341 -10.22 -41.25 -1.23
N LYS A 342 -11.53 -41.23 -1.52
CA LYS A 342 -12.09 -41.70 -2.80
C LYS A 342 -11.64 -40.84 -3.99
N GLU A 343 -11.65 -39.52 -3.86
CA GLU A 343 -11.26 -38.59 -4.93
C GLU A 343 -9.76 -38.68 -5.29
N VAL A 344 -8.90 -39.03 -4.33
CA VAL A 344 -7.45 -39.18 -4.57
C VAL A 344 -7.01 -40.64 -4.75
N ASN A 345 -7.95 -41.56 -5.04
CA ASN A 345 -7.70 -43.00 -5.25
C ASN A 345 -6.96 -43.69 -4.09
N GLY A 346 -7.26 -43.35 -2.85
CA GLY A 346 -6.71 -44.04 -1.68
C GLY A 346 -5.29 -43.62 -1.27
N ASN A 347 -4.69 -42.60 -1.89
CA ASN A 347 -3.34 -42.10 -1.60
C ASN A 347 -3.17 -41.39 -0.23
N ILE A 348 -4.01 -41.73 0.76
CA ILE A 348 -3.95 -41.21 2.13
C ILE A 348 -3.73 -42.40 3.06
N SER A 349 -2.56 -42.44 3.72
CA SER A 349 -2.20 -43.52 4.66
C SER A 349 -2.99 -43.44 5.96
N GLU A 350 -3.06 -44.54 6.71
CA GLU A 350 -3.68 -44.56 8.04
C GLU A 350 -2.96 -43.66 9.06
N GLU A 351 -1.65 -43.46 8.91
CA GLU A 351 -0.89 -42.52 9.73
C GLU A 351 -1.26 -41.06 9.42
N ASP A 352 -1.39 -40.71 8.13
CA ASP A 352 -1.84 -39.38 7.71
C ASP A 352 -3.27 -39.09 8.20
N LEU A 353 -4.14 -40.11 8.25
CA LEU A 353 -5.50 -40.01 8.80
C LEU A 353 -5.49 -39.67 10.29
N LYS A 354 -4.66 -40.36 11.08
CA LYS A 354 -4.51 -40.06 12.52
C LYS A 354 -4.05 -38.63 12.75
N ILE A 355 -3.11 -38.12 11.96
CA ILE A 355 -2.64 -36.72 12.06
C ILE A 355 -3.81 -35.74 11.79
N LEU A 356 -4.62 -36.01 10.77
CA LEU A 356 -5.79 -35.19 10.45
C LEU A 356 -6.83 -35.22 11.57
N GLU A 357 -7.09 -36.38 12.14
CA GLU A 357 -8.03 -36.56 13.26
C GLU A 357 -7.57 -35.84 14.52
N VAL A 358 -6.29 -35.98 14.91
CA VAL A 358 -5.72 -35.25 16.06
C VAL A 358 -5.82 -33.75 15.87
N GLU A 359 -5.53 -33.24 14.67
CA GLU A 359 -5.65 -31.80 14.39
C GLU A 359 -7.11 -31.34 14.38
N ALA A 360 -8.04 -32.19 13.94
CA ALA A 360 -9.48 -31.94 14.00
C ALA A 360 -10.00 -31.91 15.43
N GLU A 361 -9.64 -32.90 16.23
CA GLU A 361 -9.95 -32.94 17.65
C GLU A 361 -9.46 -31.67 18.31
N LYS A 362 -8.18 -31.31 18.14
CA LYS A 362 -7.65 -30.03 18.61
C LYS A 362 -8.53 -28.88 18.13
N ALA A 363 -8.76 -28.73 16.82
CA ALA A 363 -9.54 -27.66 16.17
C ALA A 363 -10.91 -27.46 16.78
N TYR A 364 -11.51 -28.56 17.21
CA TYR A 364 -12.85 -28.62 17.75
C TYR A 364 -12.87 -28.70 19.29
N ASN A 365 -11.72 -28.84 19.96
CA ASN A 365 -11.59 -29.02 21.42
C ASN A 365 -11.76 -27.71 22.21
N TYR A 366 -12.22 -27.86 23.45
CA TYR A 366 -13.32 -27.07 24.01
C TYR A 366 -12.98 -25.93 24.97
N GLU A 367 -11.70 -25.65 25.25
CA GLU A 367 -11.38 -24.72 26.36
C GLU A 367 -11.13 -23.28 25.91
N ASN A 368 -10.57 -23.05 24.72
CA ASN A 368 -10.12 -21.72 24.29
C ASN A 368 -10.92 -21.12 23.12
N GLY A 369 -11.96 -21.82 22.64
CA GLY A 369 -12.67 -21.45 21.41
C GLY A 369 -11.78 -21.59 20.16
N PHE A 370 -12.35 -21.30 18.99
CA PHE A 370 -11.58 -21.23 17.74
C PHE A 370 -10.66 -20.02 17.76
N ILE A 371 -9.46 -20.16 18.31
CA ILE A 371 -8.39 -19.17 18.13
C ILE A 371 -7.72 -19.47 16.78
N GLU A 372 -7.35 -18.44 16.02
CA GLU A 372 -6.37 -18.61 14.93
C GLU A 372 -5.08 -19.13 15.55
N TRP A 373 -4.91 -20.45 15.62
CA TRP A 373 -3.63 -21.07 15.99
C TRP A 373 -2.87 -21.53 14.76
N GLU A 374 -1.58 -21.74 14.96
CA GLU A 374 -0.70 -22.29 13.95
C GLU A 374 -0.91 -23.80 13.86
N TYR A 375 -1.28 -24.28 12.68
CA TYR A 375 -1.41 -25.71 12.43
C TYR A 375 -0.05 -26.39 12.54
N SER A 376 -0.03 -27.62 13.06
CA SER A 376 1.20 -28.40 13.21
C SER A 376 1.92 -28.63 11.86
N GLU A 377 3.25 -28.71 11.88
CA GLU A 377 4.04 -28.97 10.66
C GLU A 377 3.68 -30.33 10.04
N GLN A 378 3.39 -31.33 10.87
CA GLN A 378 2.92 -32.65 10.43
C GLN A 378 1.61 -32.54 9.65
N PHE A 379 0.62 -31.80 10.16
CA PHE A 379 -0.64 -31.58 9.46
C PHE A 379 -0.45 -30.86 8.12
N LEU A 380 0.40 -29.82 8.08
CA LEU A 380 0.72 -29.15 6.82
C LEU A 380 1.36 -30.12 5.82
N GLY A 381 2.28 -30.97 6.28
CA GLY A 381 2.88 -32.04 5.48
C GLY A 381 1.84 -32.98 4.88
N VAL A 382 0.84 -33.41 5.65
CA VAL A 382 -0.28 -34.22 5.15
C VAL A 382 -1.10 -33.48 4.09
N LEU A 383 -1.44 -32.20 4.31
CA LEU A 383 -2.14 -31.40 3.30
C LEU A 383 -1.33 -31.27 2.01
N GLU A 384 0.00 -31.17 2.09
CA GLU A 384 0.86 -31.15 0.92
C GLU A 384 0.82 -32.47 0.14
N LYS A 385 0.85 -33.61 0.85
CA LYS A 385 0.71 -34.95 0.25
C LYS A 385 -0.63 -35.08 -0.50
N ILE A 386 -1.73 -34.69 0.15
CA ILE A 386 -3.07 -34.73 -0.46
C ILE A 386 -3.13 -33.79 -1.69
N ALA A 387 -2.57 -32.58 -1.59
CA ALA A 387 -2.53 -31.65 -2.72
C ALA A 387 -1.76 -32.23 -3.92
N ARG A 388 -0.64 -32.93 -3.69
CA ARG A 388 0.09 -33.65 -4.76
C ARG A 388 -0.76 -34.76 -5.36
N ALA A 389 -1.45 -35.55 -4.54
CA ALA A 389 -2.34 -36.61 -5.01
C ALA A 389 -3.48 -36.07 -5.89
N VAL A 390 -4.07 -34.91 -5.54
CA VAL A 390 -5.09 -34.25 -6.36
C VAL A 390 -4.55 -33.85 -7.73
N LEU A 391 -3.30 -33.36 -7.82
CA LEU A 391 -2.70 -32.91 -9.09
C LEU A 391 -2.52 -34.04 -10.12
N ILE A 392 -2.31 -35.27 -9.65
CA ILE A 392 -2.10 -36.45 -10.50
C ILE A 392 -3.36 -37.32 -10.66
N SER A 393 -4.43 -37.02 -9.93
CA SER A 393 -5.70 -37.75 -10.04
C SER A 393 -6.47 -37.34 -11.29
N ASP A 394 -7.13 -38.30 -11.95
CA ASP A 394 -8.04 -38.02 -13.08
C ASP A 394 -9.47 -37.65 -12.64
N ASN A 395 -9.64 -37.29 -11.37
CA ASN A 395 -10.93 -36.94 -10.80
C ASN A 395 -11.19 -35.44 -10.83
N TYR A 396 -12.46 -35.07 -10.96
CA TYR A 396 -12.89 -33.68 -10.87
C TYR A 396 -12.99 -33.25 -9.40
N PHE A 397 -12.08 -32.36 -8.98
CA PHE A 397 -11.98 -31.87 -7.61
C PHE A 397 -12.84 -30.64 -7.35
N ASP A 398 -13.59 -30.63 -6.24
CA ASP A 398 -14.30 -29.46 -5.72
C ASP A 398 -13.39 -28.68 -4.76
N LEU A 399 -12.86 -27.55 -5.24
CA LEU A 399 -11.98 -26.67 -4.46
C LEU A 399 -12.69 -25.99 -3.27
N LYS A 400 -14.02 -26.07 -3.14
CA LYS A 400 -14.81 -25.38 -2.12
C LYS A 400 -14.47 -23.88 -1.95
N LYS A 401 -14.01 -23.24 -3.03
CA LYS A 401 -13.62 -21.83 -3.04
C LYS A 401 -14.40 -21.05 -4.09
N TYR A 402 -14.80 -19.84 -3.76
CA TYR A 402 -15.44 -18.93 -4.71
C TYR A 402 -14.41 -18.41 -5.73
N PRO A 403 -14.52 -18.73 -7.03
CA PRO A 403 -13.72 -18.15 -8.09
C PRO A 403 -14.40 -16.92 -8.68
N ILE A 404 -13.59 -16.09 -9.32
CA ILE A 404 -14.04 -14.99 -10.16
C ILE A 404 -13.72 -15.33 -11.61
N LEU A 405 -14.75 -15.48 -12.44
CA LEU A 405 -14.61 -15.57 -13.89
C LEU A 405 -14.42 -14.16 -14.45
N ILE A 406 -13.31 -13.92 -15.15
CA ILE A 406 -12.89 -12.61 -15.65
C ILE A 406 -12.77 -12.67 -17.17
N ARG A 407 -13.28 -11.65 -17.86
CA ARG A 407 -13.01 -11.42 -19.29
C ARG A 407 -12.21 -10.15 -19.53
N LYS A 408 -11.21 -10.21 -20.40
CA LYS A 408 -10.36 -9.08 -20.81
C LYS A 408 -10.40 -8.91 -22.33
N PRO A 409 -10.57 -7.68 -22.85
CA PRO A 409 -10.61 -7.49 -24.29
C PRO A 409 -9.22 -7.68 -24.88
N THR A 410 -9.12 -8.51 -25.93
CA THR A 410 -7.87 -8.68 -26.70
C THR A 410 -7.59 -7.37 -27.44
N ASN A 411 -8.60 -6.84 -28.14
CA ASN A 411 -8.53 -5.52 -28.78
C ASN A 411 -9.00 -4.39 -27.85
N LYS A 412 -8.05 -3.79 -27.15
CA LYS A 412 -8.31 -2.67 -26.20
C LYS A 412 -8.71 -1.34 -26.85
N SER A 413 -8.85 -1.27 -28.18
CA SER A 413 -9.22 -0.05 -28.93
C SER A 413 -10.70 0.04 -29.29
N LYS A 414 -11.37 -1.12 -29.44
CA LYS A 414 -12.82 -1.16 -29.67
C LYS A 414 -13.58 -0.83 -28.39
N LYS A 415 -14.75 -0.21 -28.53
CA LYS A 415 -15.70 -0.06 -27.42
C LYS A 415 -16.15 -1.45 -26.98
N ILE A 416 -16.33 -1.63 -25.66
CA ILE A 416 -16.77 -2.92 -25.07
C ILE A 416 -18.05 -3.46 -25.72
N THR A 417 -18.94 -2.59 -26.15
CA THR A 417 -20.21 -2.94 -26.82
C THR A 417 -20.03 -3.58 -28.19
N ASN A 418 -18.88 -3.38 -28.82
CA ASN A 418 -18.64 -3.75 -30.22
C ASN A 418 -17.63 -4.90 -30.32
N LEU A 419 -17.28 -5.53 -29.19
CA LEU A 419 -16.36 -6.67 -29.15
C LEU A 419 -17.13 -7.96 -29.42
N LYS A 420 -16.64 -8.74 -30.38
CA LYS A 420 -17.15 -10.10 -30.61
C LYS A 420 -16.74 -11.05 -29.47
N PRO A 421 -17.45 -12.17 -29.23
CA PRO A 421 -17.10 -13.13 -28.18
C PRO A 421 -15.65 -13.60 -28.21
N GLU A 422 -15.08 -13.80 -29.41
CA GLU A 422 -13.71 -14.26 -29.66
C GLU A 422 -12.66 -13.15 -29.41
N GLU A 423 -13.09 -11.89 -29.29
CA GLU A 423 -12.21 -10.76 -28.97
C GLU A 423 -12.04 -10.56 -27.44
N TRP A 424 -12.37 -11.59 -26.66
CA TRP A 424 -12.22 -11.65 -25.21
C TRP A 424 -11.32 -12.79 -24.78
N ASP A 425 -10.29 -12.49 -23.99
CA ASP A 425 -9.59 -13.51 -23.21
C ASP A 425 -10.37 -13.79 -21.92
N TYR A 426 -10.57 -15.06 -21.59
CA TYR A 426 -11.22 -15.48 -20.36
C TYR A 426 -10.22 -16.05 -19.37
N TYR A 427 -10.49 -15.83 -18.08
CA TYR A 427 -9.66 -16.28 -16.98
C TYR A 427 -10.52 -16.65 -15.80
N ILE A 428 -10.07 -17.62 -15.03
CA ILE A 428 -10.61 -17.90 -13.71
C ILE A 428 -9.60 -17.48 -12.65
N GLN A 429 -10.05 -16.76 -11.63
CA GLN A 429 -9.21 -16.25 -10.56
C GLN A 429 -9.69 -16.77 -9.21
N PHE A 430 -8.77 -17.34 -8.44
CA PHE A 430 -9.01 -17.79 -7.07
C PHE A 430 -8.22 -16.91 -6.11
N GLY A 431 -8.90 -16.30 -5.14
CA GLY A 431 -8.24 -15.67 -4.00
C GLY A 431 -8.12 -16.68 -2.85
N TYR A 432 -6.96 -16.82 -2.24
CA TYR A 432 -6.74 -17.76 -1.13
C TYR A 432 -5.81 -17.14 -0.07
N GLY A 433 -5.98 -17.53 1.19
CA GLY A 433 -5.07 -17.16 2.27
C GLY A 433 -3.94 -18.16 2.38
N LEU A 434 -2.81 -17.75 2.94
CA LEU A 434 -1.83 -18.70 3.47
C LEU A 434 -2.39 -19.28 4.77
N ILE A 435 -2.32 -20.61 4.95
CA ILE A 435 -2.84 -21.30 6.15
C ILE A 435 -2.04 -20.87 7.38
N ASN A 436 -0.71 -20.98 7.29
CA ASN A 436 0.21 -20.37 8.25
C ASN A 436 0.89 -19.20 7.53
N SER A 437 0.93 -18.03 8.18
CA SER A 437 1.78 -16.95 7.68
C SER A 437 3.24 -17.42 7.76
N PRO A 438 4.11 -17.06 6.81
CA PRO A 438 5.52 -17.40 6.93
C PRO A 438 6.02 -16.82 8.24
N MET A 439 6.62 -17.69 9.07
CA MET A 439 7.21 -17.27 10.33
C MET A 439 8.21 -16.15 10.05
N LYS A 440 8.16 -15.08 10.85
CA LYS A 440 9.12 -14.00 10.69
C LYS A 440 10.51 -14.59 10.92
N ILE A 441 11.37 -14.47 9.92
CA ILE A 441 12.75 -14.93 10.02
C ILE A 441 13.44 -14.06 11.06
N GLU A 442 14.13 -14.68 12.00
CA GLU A 442 14.97 -13.96 12.94
C GLU A 442 16.20 -13.41 12.20
N THR A 443 16.22 -12.09 12.03
CA THR A 443 17.28 -11.41 11.29
C THR A 443 18.31 -10.82 12.23
N LYS A 444 19.59 -11.07 11.94
CA LYS A 444 20.72 -10.53 12.69
C LYS A 444 21.15 -9.15 12.20
N ASN A 445 21.04 -8.92 10.89
CA ASN A 445 21.59 -7.76 10.19
C ASN A 445 20.51 -6.73 9.84
N PHE A 446 20.93 -5.55 9.37
CA PHE A 446 20.03 -4.42 9.14
C PHE A 446 20.28 -3.78 7.77
N MET A 447 19.27 -3.81 6.90
CA MET A 447 19.28 -3.14 5.60
C MET A 447 18.54 -1.80 5.71
N GLY A 448 19.28 -0.69 5.70
CA GLY A 448 18.69 0.64 5.61
C GLY A 448 18.44 1.02 4.15
N ILE A 449 17.27 1.59 3.87
CA ILE A 449 16.87 2.04 2.53
C ILE A 449 16.56 3.54 2.59
N ASP A 450 17.33 4.34 1.86
CA ASP A 450 17.10 5.77 1.64
C ASP A 450 16.47 6.05 0.27
N ARG A 451 15.71 7.14 0.21
CA ARG A 451 15.00 7.64 -0.97
C ARG A 451 15.71 8.87 -1.54
N GLY A 452 16.42 8.67 -2.64
CA GLY A 452 17.06 9.76 -3.37
C GLY A 452 16.10 10.54 -4.29
N LEU A 453 16.42 11.81 -4.56
CA LEU A 453 15.84 12.59 -5.68
C LEU A 453 16.44 12.21 -7.03
N THR A 454 17.70 11.76 -7.00
CA THR A 454 18.53 11.42 -8.17
C THR A 454 18.56 9.92 -8.41
N HIS A 455 18.76 9.13 -7.36
CA HIS A 455 18.66 7.68 -7.36
C HIS A 455 17.23 7.28 -7.05
N LEU A 456 16.79 6.13 -7.56
CA LEU A 456 15.46 5.63 -7.21
C LEU A 456 15.45 5.15 -5.76
N LEU A 457 16.52 4.48 -5.32
CA LEU A 457 16.75 4.06 -3.94
C LEU A 457 18.26 3.97 -3.71
N ALA A 458 18.68 4.19 -2.47
CA ALA A 458 19.99 3.80 -1.96
C ALA A 458 19.76 2.78 -0.84
N TYR A 459 20.53 1.70 -0.80
CA TYR A 459 20.43 0.74 0.28
C TYR A 459 21.79 0.24 0.74
N SER A 460 21.90 0.02 2.04
CA SER A 460 23.11 -0.47 2.70
C SER A 460 22.75 -1.55 3.71
N ILE A 461 23.55 -2.61 3.78
CA ILE A 461 23.44 -3.63 4.84
C ILE A 461 24.54 -3.42 5.86
N PHE A 462 24.13 -3.28 7.11
CA PHE A 462 24.98 -3.33 8.29
C PHE A 462 24.97 -4.75 8.85
N ASP A 463 26.15 -5.34 8.94
CA ASP A 463 26.38 -6.62 9.60
C ASP A 463 26.72 -6.38 11.07
N ARG A 464 25.94 -7.02 11.95
CA ARG A 464 26.06 -6.84 13.40
C ARG A 464 27.37 -7.42 13.96
N ASP A 465 27.86 -8.54 13.42
CA ASP A 465 29.04 -9.20 13.99
C ASP A 465 30.33 -8.47 13.64
N SER A 466 30.43 -8.07 12.37
CA SER A 466 31.61 -7.38 11.87
C SER A 466 31.58 -5.86 12.11
N GLU A 467 30.45 -5.35 12.63
CA GLU A 467 30.14 -3.92 12.81
C GLU A 467 30.42 -3.07 11.57
N LYS A 468 30.20 -3.66 10.39
CA LYS A 468 30.59 -3.08 9.10
C LYS A 468 29.45 -3.10 8.09
N PHE A 469 29.52 -2.16 7.16
CA PHE A 469 28.62 -2.15 6.01
C PHE A 469 29.15 -3.06 4.91
N THR A 470 28.55 -4.23 4.74
CA THR A 470 28.97 -5.26 3.78
C THR A 470 28.48 -4.96 2.36
N ILE A 471 27.30 -4.36 2.23
CA ILE A 471 26.70 -4.01 0.93
C ILE A 471 26.33 -2.53 0.93
N ASN A 472 26.65 -1.85 -0.17
CA ASN A 472 26.25 -0.47 -0.44
C ASN A 472 25.87 -0.35 -1.92
N GLN A 473 24.62 -0.01 -2.23
CA GLN A 473 24.15 0.05 -3.60
C GLN A 473 23.32 1.30 -3.86
N LEU A 474 23.63 1.97 -4.97
CA LEU A 474 22.81 3.03 -5.55
C LEU A 474 22.03 2.48 -6.74
N GLU A 475 20.70 2.61 -6.71
CA GLU A 475 19.85 2.28 -7.85
C GLU A 475 19.60 3.55 -8.65
N LEU A 476 20.14 3.61 -9.87
CA LEU A 476 19.86 4.70 -10.79
C LEU A 476 18.34 4.82 -11.04
N ASN A 477 17.90 5.99 -11.50
CA ASN A 477 16.50 6.23 -11.85
C ASN A 477 16.29 6.20 -13.37
N PRO A 478 16.29 5.02 -14.03
CA PRO A 478 16.06 4.91 -15.48
C PRO A 478 14.63 5.35 -15.87
N ILE A 479 13.73 5.34 -14.88
CA ILE A 479 12.32 5.67 -15.04
C ILE A 479 12.11 7.18 -15.22
N LYS A 480 13.06 8.03 -14.82
CA LYS A 480 12.93 9.50 -14.94
C LYS A 480 12.56 9.93 -16.36
N GLY A 481 13.21 9.34 -17.38
CA GLY A 481 12.89 9.57 -18.79
C GLY A 481 11.50 9.05 -19.18
N TRP A 482 11.12 7.87 -18.69
CA TRP A 482 9.80 7.28 -18.94
C TRP A 482 8.67 8.08 -18.29
N LYS A 483 8.83 8.53 -17.04
CA LYS A 483 7.86 9.40 -16.37
C LYS A 483 7.76 10.77 -17.03
N TRP A 484 8.88 11.32 -17.52
CA TRP A 484 8.86 12.55 -18.30
C TRP A 484 8.07 12.38 -19.59
N LYS A 485 8.32 11.32 -20.35
CA LYS A 485 7.53 10.96 -21.55
C LYS A 485 6.06 10.75 -21.20
N LEU A 486 5.75 10.00 -20.14
CA LEU A 486 4.38 9.76 -19.67
C LEU A 486 3.66 11.08 -19.37
N ARG A 487 4.30 11.99 -18.64
CA ARG A 487 3.77 13.30 -18.30
C ARG A 487 3.61 14.19 -19.54
N LYS A 488 4.57 14.18 -20.48
CA LYS A 488 4.47 14.89 -21.76
C LYS A 488 3.26 14.40 -22.54
N VAL A 489 3.07 13.09 -22.66
CA VAL A 489 1.90 12.49 -23.31
C VAL A 489 0.61 12.85 -22.56
N LYS A 490 0.57 12.79 -21.22
CA LYS A 490 -0.61 13.20 -20.42
C LYS A 490 -0.94 14.69 -20.62
N ARG A 491 0.08 15.57 -20.68
CA ARG A 491 -0.11 17.00 -20.99
C ARG A 491 -0.57 17.21 -22.43
N SER A 492 0.04 16.55 -23.41
CA SER A 492 -0.39 16.61 -24.81
C SER A 492 -1.83 16.14 -24.97
N LEU A 493 -2.24 15.07 -24.27
CA LEU A 493 -3.64 14.64 -24.20
C LEU A 493 -4.52 15.71 -23.56
N GLN A 494 -4.09 16.31 -22.44
CA GLN A 494 -4.85 17.38 -21.80
C GLN A 494 -4.98 18.63 -22.71
N HIS A 495 -3.93 18.99 -23.45
CA HIS A 495 -3.94 20.09 -24.42
C HIS A 495 -4.79 19.76 -25.65
N LEU A 496 -4.72 18.53 -26.16
CA LEU A 496 -5.56 18.05 -27.24
C LEU A 496 -7.03 18.01 -26.80
N GLU A 497 -7.33 17.49 -25.61
CA GLU A 497 -8.67 17.53 -25.01
C GLU A 497 -9.18 18.96 -24.88
N ARG A 498 -8.33 19.92 -24.48
CA ARG A 498 -8.69 21.35 -24.42
C ARG A 498 -8.93 21.95 -25.81
N ARG A 499 -8.07 21.67 -26.80
CA ARG A 499 -8.20 22.15 -28.19
C ARG A 499 -9.43 21.56 -28.89
N MET A 500 -9.69 20.29 -28.68
CA MET A 500 -10.86 19.58 -29.23
C MET A 500 -12.16 19.93 -28.49
N ARG A 501 -12.11 20.29 -27.20
CA ARG A 501 -13.25 20.97 -26.55
C ARG A 501 -13.55 22.33 -27.17
N ALA A 502 -12.57 22.97 -27.80
CA ALA A 502 -12.75 24.24 -28.49
C ALA A 502 -13.25 24.09 -29.94
N GLN A 503 -13.00 22.96 -30.62
CA GLN A 503 -13.46 22.68 -31.98
C GLN A 503 -14.62 21.66 -31.95
N LYS A 504 -15.85 22.08 -32.30
CA LYS A 504 -17.00 21.16 -32.39
C LYS A 504 -16.77 20.16 -33.53
N GLY A 505 -17.00 18.85 -33.30
CA GLY A 505 -17.18 17.85 -34.35
C GLY A 505 -16.00 16.92 -34.67
N VAL A 506 -14.78 17.16 -34.17
CA VAL A 506 -13.63 16.30 -34.48
C VAL A 506 -13.48 15.16 -33.45
N LYS A 507 -13.55 13.90 -33.91
CA LYS A 507 -13.26 12.72 -33.08
C LYS A 507 -11.75 12.62 -32.85
N LEU A 508 -11.33 12.44 -31.60
CA LEU A 508 -9.93 12.22 -31.22
C LEU A 508 -9.33 11.05 -32.02
N PRO A 509 -8.10 11.16 -32.56
CA PRO A 509 -7.24 10.00 -32.79
C PRO A 509 -6.74 9.49 -31.43
N GLU A 510 -7.69 9.13 -30.58
CA GLU A 510 -7.57 8.72 -29.18
C GLU A 510 -6.65 7.50 -29.05
N ASN A 511 -6.57 6.73 -30.13
CA ASN A 511 -5.91 5.44 -30.19
C ASN A 511 -4.38 5.56 -30.15
N GLN A 512 -3.74 6.51 -30.83
CA GLN A 512 -2.27 6.52 -30.91
C GLN A 512 -1.59 7.03 -29.62
N MET A 513 -2.10 8.11 -29.00
CA MET A 513 -1.52 8.62 -27.76
C MET A 513 -1.90 7.80 -26.52
N LYS A 514 -3.12 7.25 -26.44
CA LYS A 514 -3.46 6.29 -25.37
C LYS A 514 -2.70 4.97 -25.51
N LYS A 515 -2.37 4.54 -26.75
CA LYS A 515 -1.43 3.42 -26.97
C LYS A 515 -0.05 3.73 -26.38
N ARG A 516 0.49 4.95 -26.57
CA ARG A 516 1.78 5.37 -25.96
C ARG A 516 1.74 5.45 -24.43
N LEU A 517 0.61 5.82 -23.81
CA LEU A 517 0.46 5.73 -22.35
C LEU A 517 0.46 4.27 -21.87
N LYS A 518 -0.31 3.42 -22.55
CA LYS A 518 -0.43 1.98 -22.25
C LYS A 518 0.88 1.21 -22.39
N SER A 519 1.88 1.72 -23.11
CA SER A 519 3.20 1.08 -23.24
C SER A 519 4.22 1.54 -22.20
N ILE A 520 4.02 2.69 -21.55
CA ILE A 520 4.97 3.24 -20.58
C ILE A 520 4.60 2.83 -19.16
N GLU A 521 3.33 2.95 -18.75
CA GLU A 521 2.91 2.65 -17.37
C GLU A 521 3.26 1.21 -16.93
N PRO A 522 3.06 0.17 -17.75
CA PRO A 522 3.46 -1.20 -17.38
C PRO A 522 4.98 -1.39 -17.24
N LYS A 523 5.79 -0.62 -17.99
CA LYS A 523 7.26 -0.70 -17.87
C LYS A 523 7.75 -0.15 -16.54
N ILE A 524 7.17 0.98 -16.11
CA ILE A 524 7.43 1.57 -14.80
C ILE A 524 7.02 0.58 -13.70
N GLU A 525 5.84 -0.02 -13.85
CA GLU A 525 5.32 -0.98 -12.89
C GLU A 525 6.22 -2.21 -12.75
N SER A 526 6.58 -2.82 -13.88
CA SER A 526 7.47 -3.97 -13.92
C SER A 526 8.80 -3.68 -13.23
N TYR A 527 9.37 -2.49 -13.48
CA TYR A 527 10.61 -2.08 -12.83
C TYR A 527 10.48 -2.00 -11.30
N TYR A 528 9.39 -1.40 -10.78
CA TYR A 528 9.16 -1.36 -9.33
C TYR A 528 9.00 -2.75 -8.73
N HIS A 529 8.26 -3.65 -9.38
CA HIS A 529 8.14 -5.02 -8.92
C HIS A 529 9.52 -5.71 -8.90
N ASN A 530 10.32 -5.59 -9.95
CA ASN A 530 11.63 -6.22 -10.03
C ASN A 530 12.59 -5.69 -8.95
N LEU A 531 12.65 -4.36 -8.79
CA LEU A 531 13.48 -3.73 -7.77
C LEU A 531 13.05 -4.15 -6.35
N SER A 532 11.75 -4.14 -6.07
CA SER A 532 11.23 -4.58 -4.76
C SER A 532 11.55 -6.05 -4.50
N ARG A 533 11.54 -6.93 -5.53
CA ARG A 533 11.92 -8.35 -5.36
C ARG A 533 13.42 -8.49 -5.10
N LYS A 534 14.25 -7.74 -5.83
CA LYS A 534 15.71 -7.71 -5.64
C LYS A 534 16.06 -7.36 -4.20
N ILE A 535 15.46 -6.29 -3.67
CA ILE A 535 15.69 -5.83 -2.29
C ILE A 535 15.34 -6.91 -1.27
N VAL A 536 14.13 -7.51 -1.37
CA VAL A 536 13.69 -8.54 -0.42
C VAL A 536 14.56 -9.80 -0.49
N ASN A 537 14.92 -10.25 -1.70
CA ASN A 537 15.80 -11.40 -1.86
C ASN A 537 17.18 -11.15 -1.26
N LEU A 538 17.71 -9.93 -1.46
CA LEU A 538 19.02 -9.54 -0.95
C LEU A 538 19.01 -9.41 0.59
N ALA A 539 17.93 -8.88 1.17
CA ALA A 539 17.72 -8.86 2.61
C ALA A 539 17.67 -10.28 3.19
N LYS A 540 16.88 -11.16 2.59
CA LYS A 540 16.76 -12.57 3.00
C LYS A 540 18.10 -13.31 2.93
N ALA A 541 18.84 -13.16 1.84
CA ALA A 541 20.14 -13.82 1.65
C ALA A 541 21.22 -13.38 2.66
N ASN A 542 21.11 -12.16 3.19
CA ASN A 542 22.06 -11.60 4.16
C ASN A 542 21.54 -11.63 5.61
N ASN A 543 20.47 -12.39 5.87
CA ASN A 543 19.77 -12.43 7.15
C ASN A 543 19.47 -11.04 7.74
N ALA A 544 19.04 -10.10 6.90
CA ALA A 544 18.87 -8.70 7.24
C ALA A 544 17.39 -8.28 7.32
N SER A 545 17.03 -7.54 8.36
CA SER A 545 15.74 -6.83 8.44
C SER A 545 15.78 -5.58 7.55
N ILE A 546 14.63 -5.20 6.99
CA ILE A 546 14.54 -4.00 6.14
C ILE A 546 14.11 -2.82 7.00
N VAL A 547 14.83 -1.70 6.90
CA VAL A 547 14.57 -0.48 7.66
C VAL A 547 14.38 0.68 6.67
N VAL A 548 13.26 1.39 6.81
CA VAL A 548 12.91 2.54 5.96
C VAL A 548 12.55 3.75 6.80
N GLU A 549 12.61 4.95 6.22
CA GLU A 549 12.00 6.13 6.86
C GLU A 549 10.48 6.12 6.77
N SER A 550 9.82 6.66 7.82
CA SER A 550 8.39 6.90 7.82
C SER A 550 7.97 7.99 6.83
N LEU A 551 6.71 7.90 6.41
CA LEU A 551 6.04 8.86 5.50
C LEU A 551 5.11 9.82 6.26
N GLU A 552 4.90 9.62 7.56
CA GLU A 552 4.06 10.47 8.40
C GLU A 552 4.82 11.75 8.78
N GLY A 553 4.25 12.93 8.47
CA GLY A 553 4.93 14.23 8.69
C GLY A 553 4.74 15.28 7.59
N GLY A 554 3.72 15.16 6.74
CA GLY A 554 3.50 16.06 5.60
C GLY A 554 4.43 15.69 4.46
N GLY A 555 3.88 15.12 3.38
CA GLY A 555 4.69 14.63 2.26
C GLY A 555 5.72 15.67 1.81
N LEU A 556 6.85 15.21 1.25
CA LEU A 556 8.04 16.00 0.84
C LEU A 556 7.78 17.32 0.06
N LYS A 557 6.54 17.57 -0.39
CA LYS A 557 6.11 18.83 -0.98
C LYS A 557 6.18 19.94 0.07
N GLN A 558 7.17 20.79 -0.06
CA GLN A 558 7.19 22.06 0.66
C GLN A 558 6.02 22.93 0.18
N HIS A 559 5.05 23.15 1.07
CA HIS A 559 3.94 24.07 0.90
C HIS A 559 4.35 25.44 1.47
N GLY A 560 4.93 26.31 0.64
CA GLY A 560 5.39 27.65 1.06
C GLY A 560 5.01 28.75 0.07
N ARG A 561 4.68 29.93 0.59
CA ARG A 561 4.13 31.10 -0.14
C ARG A 561 5.09 31.80 -1.13
N LYS A 562 6.38 31.47 -1.19
CA LYS A 562 7.35 32.09 -2.12
C LYS A 562 7.75 31.16 -3.28
N LYS A 563 7.28 31.48 -4.50
CA LYS A 563 7.44 30.73 -5.77
C LYS A 563 8.83 30.86 -6.39
N ASN A 564 9.89 30.48 -5.68
CA ASN A 564 11.22 30.44 -6.32
C ASN A 564 11.31 29.30 -7.35
N SER A 565 12.02 29.52 -8.46
CA SER A 565 12.26 28.55 -9.54
C SER A 565 12.76 27.19 -9.00
N ARG A 566 13.67 27.23 -8.01
CA ARG A 566 14.19 26.03 -7.32
C ARG A 566 13.11 25.21 -6.62
N HIS A 567 12.19 25.83 -5.88
CA HIS A 567 11.13 25.11 -5.17
C HIS A 567 10.18 24.41 -6.14
N ARG A 568 9.90 25.03 -7.30
CA ARG A 568 9.11 24.40 -8.37
C ARG A 568 9.83 23.20 -8.98
N ALA A 569 11.15 23.29 -9.21
CA ALA A 569 11.95 22.18 -9.72
C ALA A 569 12.07 21.02 -8.71
N LEU A 570 12.20 21.33 -7.42
CA LEU A 570 12.23 20.34 -6.34
C LEU A 570 10.88 19.63 -6.20
N ASN A 571 9.77 20.38 -6.07
CA ASN A 571 8.43 19.80 -6.04
C ASN A 571 8.11 19.00 -7.32
N TYR A 572 8.67 19.41 -8.47
CA TYR A 572 8.58 18.67 -9.72
C TYR A 572 9.32 17.32 -9.64
N ALA A 573 10.54 17.28 -9.11
CA ALA A 573 11.30 16.05 -8.91
C ALA A 573 10.61 15.11 -7.91
N LEU A 574 10.12 15.65 -6.79
CA LEU A 574 9.38 14.89 -5.78
C LEU A 574 8.07 14.31 -6.31
N SER A 575 7.34 15.05 -7.15
CA SER A 575 6.11 14.55 -7.80
C SER A 575 6.35 13.42 -8.81
N LEU A 576 7.62 13.19 -9.18
CA LEU A 576 8.02 12.11 -10.08
C LEU A 576 8.48 10.87 -9.30
N PHE A 577 8.36 10.84 -7.98
CA PHE A 577 8.86 9.75 -7.15
C PHE A 577 7.69 9.00 -6.51
N ASP A 578 7.61 7.67 -6.71
CA ASP A 578 6.51 6.85 -6.17
C ASP A 578 7.00 5.97 -5.01
N TYR A 579 7.72 6.58 -4.05
CA TYR A 579 8.31 5.82 -2.92
C TYR A 579 7.29 4.97 -2.19
N GLY A 580 6.13 5.54 -1.83
CA GLY A 580 5.08 4.81 -1.11
C GLY A 580 4.58 3.57 -1.89
N LYS A 581 4.70 3.59 -3.22
CA LYS A 581 4.41 2.42 -4.03
C LYS A 581 5.51 1.36 -3.95
N ILE A 582 6.78 1.76 -3.99
CA ILE A 582 7.90 0.82 -3.86
C ILE A 582 7.93 0.24 -2.43
N ALA A 583 7.78 1.07 -1.40
CA ALA A 583 7.71 0.63 -0.01
C ALA A 583 6.56 -0.36 0.23
N SER A 584 5.36 -0.12 -0.32
CA SER A 584 4.25 -1.08 -0.20
C SER A 584 4.51 -2.39 -0.95
N LEU A 585 5.20 -2.35 -2.11
CA LEU A 585 5.63 -3.56 -2.81
C LEU A 585 6.72 -4.32 -2.07
N ILE A 586 7.68 -3.63 -1.43
CA ILE A 586 8.69 -4.23 -0.57
C ILE A 586 8.00 -4.89 0.63
N LYS A 587 7.12 -4.17 1.34
CA LYS A 587 6.36 -4.70 2.48
C LYS A 587 5.60 -5.97 2.11
N TYR A 588 4.79 -5.90 1.06
CA TYR A 588 4.04 -7.05 0.55
C TYR A 588 4.94 -8.26 0.26
N LYS A 589 6.10 -8.05 -0.37
CA LYS A 589 7.03 -9.14 -0.70
C LYS A 589 7.82 -9.65 0.51
N SER A 590 8.12 -8.77 1.46
CA SER A 590 8.80 -9.12 2.71
C SER A 590 7.90 -10.01 3.56
N ASP A 591 6.62 -9.64 3.68
CA ASP A 591 5.60 -10.43 4.38
C ASP A 591 5.38 -11.81 3.74
N LEU A 592 5.57 -11.94 2.42
CA LEU A 592 5.50 -13.23 1.73
C LEU A 592 6.70 -14.14 2.01
N GLU A 593 7.84 -13.57 2.38
CA GLU A 593 9.11 -14.28 2.59
C GLU A 593 9.49 -14.35 4.08
N GLY A 594 8.66 -13.81 4.97
CA GLY A 594 8.94 -13.74 6.41
C GLY A 594 9.99 -12.68 6.79
N VAL A 595 10.41 -11.79 5.89
CA VAL A 595 11.45 -10.79 6.19
C VAL A 595 10.86 -9.64 7.01
N PRO A 596 11.37 -9.34 8.22
CA PRO A 596 10.91 -8.20 9.01
C PRO A 596 11.18 -6.86 8.33
N MET A 597 10.21 -5.95 8.43
CA MET A 597 10.33 -4.58 7.92
C MET A 597 9.94 -3.57 9.00
N TYR A 598 10.81 -2.60 9.25
CA TYR A 598 10.68 -1.55 10.26
C TYR A 598 10.65 -0.16 9.62
N GLU A 599 10.02 0.79 10.29
CA GLU A 599 10.11 2.20 9.97
C GLU A 599 10.69 3.02 11.11
N VAL A 600 11.50 4.02 10.76
CA VAL A 600 12.12 4.98 11.70
C VAL A 600 11.66 6.40 11.37
N LEU A 601 11.76 7.32 12.33
CA LEU A 601 11.45 8.73 12.06
C LEU A 601 12.42 9.30 10.99
N PRO A 602 11.97 10.25 10.15
CA PRO A 602 12.83 10.85 9.11
C PRO A 602 13.77 11.93 9.65
N ALA A 603 13.68 12.31 10.92
CA ALA A 603 14.52 13.33 11.51
C ALA A 603 15.98 12.84 11.60
N TYR A 604 16.94 13.72 11.26
CA TYR A 604 18.39 13.53 11.37
C TYR A 604 19.05 12.41 10.54
N THR A 605 18.29 11.50 9.93
CA THR A 605 18.78 10.38 9.08
C THR A 605 19.68 10.84 7.93
N SER A 606 19.36 11.99 7.33
CA SER A 606 20.08 12.58 6.19
C SER A 606 21.09 13.65 6.58
N GLN A 607 21.20 13.96 7.88
CA GLN A 607 21.99 15.05 8.44
C GLN A 607 23.12 14.57 9.38
N GLN A 608 23.27 13.26 9.54
CA GLN A 608 24.26 12.65 10.44
C GLN A 608 25.25 11.80 9.64
N CYS A 609 26.50 11.73 10.08
CA CYS A 609 27.47 10.79 9.50
C CYS A 609 27.28 9.40 10.12
N ALA A 610 27.08 8.36 9.29
CA ALA A 610 26.85 7.00 9.78
C ALA A 610 28.01 6.48 10.65
N LYS A 611 29.25 6.82 10.31
CA LYS A 611 30.42 6.42 11.11
C LYS A 611 30.44 7.08 12.49
N CYS A 612 30.07 8.35 12.57
CA CYS A 612 29.96 9.07 13.84
C CYS A 612 28.83 8.51 14.71
N VAL A 613 27.66 8.23 14.11
CA VAL A 613 26.52 7.62 14.80
C VAL A 613 26.89 6.24 15.33
N LEU A 614 27.58 5.42 14.54
CA LEU A 614 28.05 4.11 14.99
C LEU A 614 29.02 4.23 16.18
N LYS A 615 29.99 5.16 16.11
CA LYS A 615 30.97 5.36 17.20
C LYS A 615 30.36 5.89 18.49
N LYS A 616 29.43 6.85 18.41
CA LYS A 616 28.78 7.46 19.60
C LYS A 616 27.61 6.63 20.14
N GLY A 617 27.01 5.76 19.33
CA GLY A 617 25.81 4.99 19.71
C GLY A 617 24.51 5.81 19.72
N SER A 618 24.56 7.08 19.35
CA SER A 618 23.43 8.02 19.34
C SER A 618 23.54 9.02 18.19
N PHE A 619 22.48 9.80 17.94
CA PHE A 619 22.61 10.97 17.08
C PHE A 619 23.44 12.04 17.77
N VAL A 620 24.30 12.68 16.99
CA VAL A 620 25.22 13.69 17.50
C VAL A 620 24.57 15.05 17.33
N GLU A 621 24.22 15.70 18.44
CA GLU A 621 23.92 17.13 18.39
C GLU A 621 25.20 17.91 18.12
N PRO A 622 25.17 18.94 17.26
CA PRO A 622 26.33 19.79 17.06
C PRO A 622 26.66 20.57 18.33
N GLU A 623 27.75 20.22 18.99
CA GLU A 623 28.27 20.95 20.14
C GLU A 623 28.77 22.33 19.69
N ILE A 624 28.52 23.36 20.52
CA ILE A 624 29.02 24.71 20.29
C ILE A 624 30.47 24.75 20.77
N ILE A 625 31.41 24.86 19.82
CA ILE A 625 32.86 24.93 20.14
C ILE A 625 33.29 26.34 20.53
N GLY A 626 32.47 27.35 20.23
CA GLY A 626 32.65 28.73 20.67
C GLY A 626 31.92 29.72 19.78
N TYR A 627 32.04 31.01 20.10
CA TYR A 627 31.41 32.09 19.34
C TYR A 627 32.44 32.87 18.54
N ILE A 628 32.11 33.25 17.30
CA ILE A 628 33.00 34.03 16.42
C ILE A 628 33.38 35.36 17.08
N GLU A 629 32.44 35.94 17.83
CA GLU A 629 32.63 37.19 18.55
C GLU A 629 33.78 37.10 19.57
N GLU A 630 34.02 35.91 20.15
CA GLU A 630 35.05 35.62 21.14
C GLU A 630 36.45 35.41 20.55
N ILE A 631 36.58 35.28 19.21
CA ILE A 631 37.87 35.19 18.54
C ILE A 631 38.68 36.47 18.80
N GLY A 632 39.81 36.32 19.50
CA GLY A 632 40.70 37.40 19.95
C GLY A 632 40.62 37.72 21.46
N PHE A 633 39.65 37.17 22.20
CA PHE A 633 39.52 37.33 23.65
C PHE A 633 39.85 36.05 24.44
N LYS A 634 39.70 34.87 23.81
CA LYS A 634 40.12 33.56 24.33
C LYS A 634 40.94 32.84 23.26
N GLU A 635 42.10 32.31 23.61
CA GLU A 635 42.97 31.55 22.68
C GLU A 635 42.35 30.20 22.26
N ASN A 636 41.44 29.63 23.05
CA ASN A 636 40.90 28.27 22.83
C ASN A 636 40.16 28.06 21.50
N LEU A 637 39.37 29.02 21.01
CA LEU A 637 38.58 28.79 19.79
C LEU A 637 39.46 28.76 18.53
N LEU A 638 40.52 29.58 18.46
CA LEU A 638 41.45 29.53 17.34
C LEU A 638 42.23 28.22 17.33
N THR A 639 42.69 27.76 18.49
CA THR A 639 43.39 26.47 18.59
C THR A 639 42.50 25.32 18.09
N LEU A 640 41.24 25.27 18.53
CA LEU A 640 40.26 24.25 18.08
C LEU A 640 39.93 24.33 16.57
N LEU A 641 39.84 25.53 16.00
CA LEU A 641 39.56 25.70 14.56
C LEU A 641 40.71 25.20 13.66
N PHE A 642 41.93 25.09 14.20
CA PHE A 642 43.15 24.79 13.44
C PHE A 642 43.86 23.50 13.86
N GLU A 643 43.37 22.77 14.86
CA GLU A 643 43.99 21.57 15.46
C GLU A 643 44.43 20.52 14.42
N ASP A 644 43.60 20.24 13.41
CA ASP A 644 43.87 19.25 12.35
C ASP A 644 44.48 19.83 11.06
N THR A 645 44.74 21.14 11.00
CA THR A 645 45.22 21.80 9.78
C THR A 645 46.74 21.71 9.60
N GLY A 646 47.46 21.31 10.65
CA GLY A 646 48.92 21.35 10.68
C GLY A 646 49.52 22.77 10.72
N LEU A 647 48.71 23.77 11.08
CA LEU A 647 49.12 25.15 11.29
C LEU A 647 49.26 25.44 12.79
N SER A 648 50.30 26.17 13.17
CA SER A 648 50.61 26.50 14.57
C SER A 648 50.77 28.02 14.77
N SER A 649 50.79 28.49 16.02
CA SER A 649 50.97 29.90 16.38
C SER A 649 50.03 30.87 15.64
N VAL A 650 48.73 30.58 15.64
CA VAL A 650 47.72 31.38 14.93
C VAL A 650 47.45 32.70 15.67
N GLN A 651 47.66 33.84 15.00
CA GLN A 651 47.44 35.17 15.57
C GLN A 651 46.50 36.01 14.71
N VAL A 652 45.61 36.77 15.35
CA VAL A 652 44.69 37.70 14.65
C VAL A 652 45.42 39.00 14.34
N LEU A 653 45.58 39.33 13.06
CA LEU A 653 46.21 40.58 12.62
C LEU A 653 45.21 41.74 12.51
N LYS A 654 44.02 41.46 11.96
CA LYS A 654 42.99 42.50 11.71
C LYS A 654 41.59 41.92 11.76
N LYS A 655 40.70 42.52 12.55
CA LYS A 655 39.28 42.16 12.66
C LYS A 655 38.42 43.20 11.94
N SER A 656 37.44 42.73 11.17
CA SER A 656 36.41 43.54 10.52
C SER A 656 35.07 42.80 10.56
N LYS A 657 33.96 43.49 10.30
CA LYS A 657 32.59 43.01 10.60
C LYS A 657 32.31 41.55 10.19
N ASN A 658 32.78 41.10 9.03
CA ASN A 658 32.57 39.71 8.52
C ASN A 658 33.87 39.04 8.00
N LYS A 659 35.05 39.62 8.30
CA LYS A 659 36.36 39.13 7.84
C LYS A 659 37.41 39.34 8.93
N MET A 660 38.20 38.33 9.23
CA MET A 660 39.40 38.42 10.06
C MET A 660 40.62 38.01 9.24
N THR A 661 41.72 38.72 9.39
CA THR A 661 43.01 38.39 8.78
C THR A 661 43.88 37.83 9.89
N LEU A 662 44.44 36.64 9.68
CA LEU A 662 45.23 35.90 10.65
C LEU A 662 46.60 35.60 10.06
N SER A 663 47.58 35.35 10.91
CA SER A 663 48.87 34.75 10.53
C SER A 663 49.06 33.44 11.27
N ALA A 664 49.71 32.47 10.64
CA ALA A 664 50.04 31.18 11.24
C ALA A 664 51.39 30.68 10.71
N ARG A 665 51.97 29.66 11.35
CA ARG A 665 53.15 28.94 10.86
C ARG A 665 52.74 27.57 10.34
N ASP A 666 53.27 27.18 9.18
CA ASP A 666 53.09 25.83 8.64
C ASP A 666 54.02 24.79 9.31
N LYS A 667 53.91 23.53 8.88
CA LYS A 667 54.74 22.41 9.40
C LYS A 667 56.25 22.60 9.16
N GLU A 668 56.63 23.48 8.22
CA GLU A 668 58.01 23.83 7.91
C GLU A 668 58.47 25.12 8.63
N GLY A 669 57.60 25.71 9.47
CA GLY A 669 57.88 26.94 10.22
C GLY A 669 57.74 28.23 9.41
N LYS A 670 57.23 28.19 8.17
CA LYS A 670 57.05 29.37 7.32
C LYS A 670 55.76 30.11 7.68
N MET A 671 55.81 31.45 7.64
CA MET A 671 54.66 32.31 7.91
C MET A 671 53.64 32.26 6.76
N VAL A 672 52.38 32.06 7.12
CA VAL A 672 51.23 31.92 6.23
C VAL A 672 50.13 32.91 6.62
N ASP A 673 49.78 33.79 5.68
CA ASP A 673 48.68 34.73 5.84
C ASP A 673 47.34 34.07 5.52
N LEU A 674 46.38 34.25 6.42
CA LEU A 674 45.08 33.61 6.39
C LEU A 674 43.96 34.66 6.48
N VAL A 675 42.81 34.29 5.93
CA VAL A 675 41.59 35.08 5.91
C VAL A 675 40.44 34.19 6.32
N LEU A 676 39.85 34.52 7.46
CA LEU A 676 38.61 33.95 7.97
C LEU A 676 37.45 34.86 7.55
N LYS A 677 36.45 34.32 6.86
CA LYS A 677 35.22 35.01 6.48
C LYS A 677 34.02 34.24 6.99
N TYR A 678 33.03 34.94 7.51
CA TYR A 678 31.82 34.29 7.99
C TYR A 678 30.56 35.02 7.54
N ASN A 679 29.48 34.26 7.38
CA ASN A 679 28.12 34.75 7.14
C ASN A 679 27.11 33.70 7.61
N PHE A 680 25.81 33.99 7.51
CA PHE A 680 24.73 33.07 7.89
C PHE A 680 24.76 31.66 7.26
N LYS A 681 25.63 31.40 6.26
CA LYS A 681 25.79 30.08 5.63
C LYS A 681 26.96 29.27 6.21
N GLY A 682 27.91 29.90 6.89
CA GLY A 682 29.09 29.24 7.43
C GLY A 682 30.28 30.18 7.66
N LEU A 683 31.31 29.63 8.31
CA LEU A 683 32.62 30.24 8.53
C LEU A 683 33.63 29.52 7.65
N VAL A 684 34.39 30.27 6.85
CA VAL A 684 35.37 29.76 5.88
C VAL A 684 36.72 30.38 6.18
N ILE A 685 37.75 29.55 6.28
CA ILE A 685 39.14 29.96 6.45
C ILE A 685 39.89 29.71 5.15
N SER A 686 40.65 30.69 4.68
CA SER A 686 41.36 30.63 3.39
C SER A 686 42.74 31.28 3.46
N GLN A 687 43.70 30.82 2.67
CA GLN A 687 45.03 31.45 2.58
C GLN A 687 44.97 32.72 1.72
N GLU A 688 45.50 33.85 2.18
CA GLU A 688 45.29 35.17 1.54
C GLU A 688 45.92 35.24 0.13
N LYS A 689 47.14 34.71 -0.03
CA LYS A 689 47.87 34.72 -1.31
C LYS A 689 47.31 33.73 -2.35
N LYS A 690 46.76 32.58 -1.92
CA LYS A 690 46.30 31.52 -2.82
C LYS A 690 44.77 31.47 -3.01
N LYS A 691 43.99 32.14 -2.15
CA LYS A 691 42.53 32.02 -2.03
C LYS A 691 42.05 30.56 -1.96
N GLU A 692 42.88 29.70 -1.36
CA GLU A 692 42.57 28.28 -1.13
C GLU A 692 41.78 28.15 0.17
N GLU A 693 40.61 27.50 0.13
CA GLU A 693 39.79 27.20 1.31
C GLU A 693 40.46 26.08 2.10
N ILE A 694 40.85 26.37 3.34
CA ILE A 694 41.53 25.44 4.23
C ILE A 694 40.49 24.62 5.00
N VAL A 695 39.53 25.30 5.65
CA VAL A 695 38.47 24.66 6.45
C VAL A 695 37.17 25.47 6.36
N GLU A 696 36.03 24.79 6.49
CA GLU A 696 34.70 25.42 6.62
C GLU A 696 33.93 24.85 7.82
N PHE A 697 33.49 25.73 8.72
CA PHE A 697 32.68 25.38 9.89
C PHE A 697 31.22 25.82 9.71
N PRO A 698 30.24 25.04 10.21
CA PRO A 698 28.84 25.47 10.33
C PRO A 698 28.74 26.54 11.42
N ILE A 699 27.86 27.51 11.21
CA ILE A 699 27.57 28.52 12.24
C ILE A 699 26.06 28.70 12.38
N LYS A 700 25.61 29.02 13.59
CA LYS A 700 24.21 29.32 13.91
C LYS A 700 24.15 30.60 14.74
N GLU A 701 23.22 31.48 14.41
CA GLU A 701 22.97 32.67 15.23
C GLU A 701 22.14 32.27 16.46
N ILE A 702 22.68 32.57 17.64
CA ILE A 702 22.07 32.32 18.95
C ILE A 702 22.23 33.61 19.75
N ASP A 703 21.11 34.22 20.14
CA ASP A 703 21.08 35.46 20.93
C ASP A 703 21.96 36.60 20.37
N GLY A 704 21.97 36.75 19.03
CA GLY A 704 22.73 37.78 18.32
C GLY A 704 24.22 37.50 18.16
N LYS A 705 24.71 36.31 18.57
CA LYS A 705 26.09 35.85 18.37
C LYS A 705 26.15 34.66 17.40
N PHE A 706 27.24 34.52 16.67
CA PHE A 706 27.46 33.38 15.77
C PHE A 706 28.20 32.24 16.48
N ALA A 707 27.46 31.23 16.92
CA ALA A 707 27.99 29.98 17.46
C ALA A 707 28.59 29.13 16.34
N VAL A 708 29.82 28.68 16.50
CA VAL A 708 30.49 27.69 15.63
C VAL A 708 30.21 26.29 16.16
N LEU A 709 29.87 25.35 15.28
CA LEU A 709 29.47 23.99 15.69
C LEU A 709 30.49 22.92 15.27
N ASP A 710 30.74 21.93 16.12
CA ASP A 710 31.76 20.86 15.93
C ASP A 710 31.38 19.84 14.84
N SER A 711 30.11 19.44 14.76
CA SER A 711 29.70 18.29 13.95
C SER A 711 28.95 18.69 12.67
N ALA A 712 29.67 19.20 11.67
CA ALA A 712 29.04 19.46 10.36
C ALA A 712 29.12 18.24 9.45
N TYR A 713 28.16 17.32 9.54
CA TYR A 713 27.81 16.56 8.33
C TYR A 713 27.05 17.51 7.39
N LYS A 714 27.72 18.00 6.34
CA LYS A 714 27.13 18.91 5.34
C LYS A 714 26.96 18.22 4.00
N ARG A 715 25.77 18.31 3.40
CA ARG A 715 25.55 17.94 1.99
C ARG A 715 26.05 19.08 1.08
N GLY A 716 26.99 18.79 0.18
CA GLY A 716 27.69 19.77 -0.65
C GLY A 716 28.01 19.28 -2.08
N LYS A 717 28.86 20.04 -2.79
CA LYS A 717 29.39 19.67 -4.12
C LYS A 717 30.64 18.83 -3.98
N GLU A 718 30.82 17.83 -4.84
CA GLU A 718 32.05 17.03 -4.93
C GLU A 718 33.29 17.90 -5.20
N ARG A 719 34.33 17.68 -4.39
CA ARG A 719 35.65 18.34 -4.51
C ARG A 719 36.54 17.44 -5.37
N ILE A 720 37.11 17.95 -6.46
CA ILE A 720 38.19 17.26 -7.17
C ILE A 720 39.52 17.77 -6.60
N SER A 721 40.36 16.88 -6.10
CA SER A 721 41.72 17.21 -5.66
C SER A 721 42.65 17.52 -6.84
N LYS A 722 43.60 18.43 -6.61
CA LYS A 722 44.59 19.03 -7.53
C LYS A 722 45.52 18.04 -8.26
N LYS A 723 45.93 18.42 -9.48
CA LYS A 723 47.35 18.42 -9.89
C LYS A 723 47.80 19.89 -9.98
N GLY A 724 48.67 20.35 -9.08
CA GLY A 724 49.34 21.66 -9.16
C GLY A 724 48.58 22.91 -8.65
N ASN A 725 49.14 24.10 -8.93
CA ASN A 725 48.77 25.44 -8.45
C ASN A 725 47.47 26.05 -9.06
N GLN A 726 46.40 25.27 -9.27
CA GLN A 726 45.12 25.80 -9.77
C GLN A 726 43.96 25.65 -8.76
N LYS A 727 42.96 26.55 -8.86
CA LYS A 727 41.76 26.67 -8.00
C LYS A 727 41.03 25.33 -7.78
N LEU A 728 40.45 25.12 -6.59
CA LEU A 728 39.52 24.00 -6.31
C LEU A 728 38.41 23.96 -7.36
N VAL A 729 38.40 22.93 -8.19
CA VAL A 729 37.36 22.69 -9.19
C VAL A 729 36.29 21.80 -8.56
N TYR A 730 35.10 22.38 -8.35
CA TYR A 730 33.92 21.65 -7.95
C TYR A 730 33.25 21.05 -9.19
N THR A 731 32.92 19.77 -9.17
CA THR A 731 32.00 19.26 -10.20
C THR A 731 30.61 19.85 -9.96
N GLY A 732 29.78 19.89 -10.99
CA GLY A 732 28.35 20.18 -10.82
C GLY A 732 27.60 19.16 -9.95
N ASN A 733 28.28 18.14 -9.42
CA ASN A 733 27.73 17.03 -8.67
C ASN A 733 27.45 17.43 -7.21
N LYS A 734 26.17 17.54 -6.83
CA LYS A 734 25.72 17.93 -5.47
C LYS A 734 25.46 16.74 -4.54
N LYS A 735 26.09 15.59 -4.82
CA LYS A 735 25.70 14.27 -4.27
C LYS A 735 26.62 13.78 -3.17
N VAL A 736 27.24 14.71 -2.46
CA VAL A 736 28.35 14.39 -1.57
C VAL A 736 28.07 14.99 -0.20
N GLY A 737 28.19 14.15 0.83
CA GLY A 737 28.26 14.56 2.22
C GLY A 737 29.71 14.77 2.64
N TYR A 738 29.95 15.75 3.48
CA TYR A 738 31.25 15.98 4.11
C TYR A 738 31.07 15.88 5.61
N CYS A 739 31.86 15.01 6.23
CA CYS A 739 32.02 14.94 7.67
C CYS A 739 33.40 15.55 8.01
N SER A 740 33.48 16.37 9.05
CA SER A 740 34.75 16.92 9.55
C SER A 740 35.74 15.80 9.89
N VAL A 741 35.27 14.74 10.53
CA VAL A 741 36.11 13.60 10.99
C VAL A 741 36.42 12.60 9.88
N HIS A 742 35.44 12.29 9.02
CA HIS A 742 35.52 11.16 8.08
C HIS A 742 35.63 11.57 6.60
N GLY A 743 35.72 12.87 6.34
CA GLY A 743 35.85 13.42 5.00
C GLY A 743 34.62 13.19 4.12
N GLN A 744 34.89 12.97 2.83
CA GLN A 744 33.89 12.91 1.78
C GLN A 744 33.17 11.55 1.71
N VAL A 745 31.83 11.55 1.71
CA VAL A 745 30.99 10.36 1.56
C VAL A 745 29.84 10.59 0.59
N ASP A 746 29.31 9.55 -0.06
CA ASP A 746 28.09 9.67 -0.86
C ASP A 746 26.90 9.95 0.06
N ALA A 747 26.14 11.00 -0.24
CA ALA A 747 25.11 11.49 0.67
C ALA A 747 23.87 10.57 0.77
N ASP A 748 23.54 9.87 -0.31
CA ASP A 748 22.39 8.95 -0.38
C ASP A 748 22.76 7.62 0.31
N LEU A 749 23.98 7.11 0.08
CA LEU A 749 24.49 5.93 0.81
C LEU A 749 24.69 6.21 2.29
N ASN A 750 25.17 7.40 2.67
CA ASN A 750 25.31 7.73 4.08
C ASN A 750 23.95 7.76 4.79
N ALA A 751 22.90 8.27 4.14
CA ALA A 751 21.55 8.23 4.71
C ALA A 751 21.04 6.79 4.85
N SER A 752 21.22 5.92 3.84
CA SER A 752 20.83 4.51 3.97
C SER A 752 21.56 3.80 5.09
N ARG A 753 22.84 4.13 5.31
CA ARG A 753 23.63 3.62 6.44
C ARG A 753 23.10 4.09 7.79
N VAL A 754 22.80 5.38 7.96
CA VAL A 754 22.20 5.91 9.21
C VAL A 754 20.86 5.23 9.50
N ILE A 755 20.02 5.05 8.48
CA ILE A 755 18.72 4.36 8.63
C ILE A 755 18.90 2.92 9.15
N ALA A 756 19.89 2.18 8.64
CA ALA A 756 20.21 0.85 9.15
C ALA A 756 20.60 0.90 10.64
N LEU A 757 21.46 1.86 10.99
CA LEU A 757 21.95 2.04 12.37
C LEU A 757 20.83 2.44 13.33
N CYS A 758 19.80 3.17 12.89
CA CYS A 758 18.67 3.51 13.75
C CYS A 758 18.02 2.25 14.36
N LYS A 759 17.86 1.18 13.56
CA LYS A 759 17.30 -0.07 14.07
C LYS A 759 18.29 -0.84 14.93
N TYR A 760 19.57 -0.87 14.55
CA TYR A 760 20.63 -1.53 15.30
C TYR A 760 20.82 -0.92 16.70
N LEU A 761 20.90 0.40 16.79
CA LEU A 761 21.14 1.16 18.03
C LEU A 761 19.86 1.47 18.81
N GLY A 762 18.68 1.17 18.26
CA GLY A 762 17.39 1.49 18.90
C GLY A 762 17.04 2.98 18.94
N ILE A 763 17.66 3.80 18.09
CA ILE A 763 17.45 5.26 18.04
C ILE A 763 16.39 5.65 17.00
N ASN A 764 15.76 6.80 17.19
CA ASN A 764 14.75 7.36 16.26
C ASN A 764 13.46 6.52 16.13
N GLU A 765 13.08 5.86 17.22
CA GLU A 765 11.84 5.09 17.39
C GLU A 765 11.53 4.10 16.25
N PRO A 766 12.32 3.02 16.13
CA PRO A 766 12.04 1.96 15.16
C PRO A 766 10.80 1.17 15.56
N ILE A 767 9.75 1.22 14.73
CA ILE A 767 8.53 0.44 14.89
C ILE A 767 8.33 -0.51 13.71
N VAL A 768 7.46 -1.51 13.83
CA VAL A 768 7.15 -2.39 12.69
C VAL A 768 6.43 -1.57 11.62
N PHE A 769 6.83 -1.74 10.35
CA PHE A 769 6.26 -0.99 9.25
C PHE A 769 4.74 -1.18 9.16
N GLY A 770 3.98 -0.08 9.27
CA GLY A 770 2.52 -0.05 9.22
C GLY A 770 1.81 -0.11 10.58
N GLU A 771 2.53 -0.21 11.70
CA GLU A 771 1.96 0.02 13.03
C GLU A 771 1.71 1.52 13.27
N GLN A 772 0.63 1.86 13.98
CA GLN A 772 0.37 3.26 14.34
C GLN A 772 1.30 3.67 15.48
N ARG A 773 2.01 4.79 15.31
CA ARG A 773 2.72 5.44 16.42
C ARG A 773 1.70 5.82 17.47
N LYS A 774 1.94 5.46 18.74
CA LYS A 774 1.18 6.03 19.86
C LYS A 774 1.42 7.54 19.79
N SER A 775 0.40 8.32 19.47
CA SER A 775 0.51 9.77 19.43
C SER A 775 1.01 10.25 20.80
N PHE A 776 2.18 10.88 20.84
CA PHE A 776 2.52 11.73 21.97
C PHE A 776 1.48 12.86 22.01
N LYS A 777 0.84 13.02 23.18
CA LYS A 777 -0.08 14.12 23.47
C LYS A 777 0.66 15.45 23.46
#